data_AF-A0AAU1A902-F1
#
_entry.id   AF-A0AAU1A902-F1
#
_cell.length_a   1.000
_cell.length_b   1.000
_cell.length_c   1.000
_cell.angle_alpha   90.00
_cell.angle_beta   90.00
_cell.angle_gamma   90.00
#
_symmetry.space_group_name_H-M   'P 1'
#
loop_
_entity.id
_entity.type
_entity.pdbx_description
1 polymer ?
#
loop_
_entity_poly.entity_id
_entity_poly.type
_entity_poly.pdbx_seq_one_letter_code
_entity_poly.pdbx_strand_id
1 'polypeptide(L)'
;MSAPGVLYLAPGGSRVAAAAVHLAALAAEGRAVVAVVADVAEWSAVSLPASVTVHRVPADPREAVKAARRLVLGRGGLLADIGVVVAGDLEAAPVAWMVGRRRPDLPIRFEPAGDPVRRPAAADLAVVTSRYPAPADPLGGEYVRSAVAALGARFERVSVLHTDEWRAPRGTSATPLITVTMERLAARADPVVVVNQPEAELTRVTVPHLAGPREYLARAVAQLDAARAALPAGRIDAPLVHAYDGMFGGVVAAELARPDARVVIIESAPRLPSMLAQPDARKRYERVVQRADEVLCVSQHLRDVLAEHFPSHTAKFRVVPSIVDVDALSPRPAPPKELSRWLHVGPPRDRNGLSPVIEALGEIAATDPAVTLTLVHAAETTQKLRDRIRELKLRERVTFLPAMPGAELGELLREHDVLVHTGQPEAFGEVLVQAVVTGTPVLAVRQPDTEQTLTVLSDVAASMVEVAQETASLVAGFRSLGDRLDRFDVATARAALRARYGPAAVLPQLTGADRTAMAVETGPTASAEPVVAAPPVTPAAAPTPPQAATERIVLVAINAPRFYPARDLVLRAAEAGLGVDVITDNANLWRAAATSPRVRIHPVDVAESRRPMLRFEQALVYRAPGKVLAAVREQTRRRESIWPELGVLNAQRAHRKLAKLVHNSGFERGYRVVRPRVMWRVVRREVLPKLDLARTRRVVVAGTNGLTIGWQLARRYPEIQVTTSLNGYE
;
A
#
# COMPACT_ATOMS: atom_id res chain seq x y z
N MET A 1 -0.36 33.58 -36.57
CA MET A 1 -0.11 34.21 -35.26
C MET A 1 0.78 33.26 -34.48
N SER A 2 1.95 33.68 -34.01
CA SER A 2 2.84 32.83 -33.19
C SER A 2 2.10 32.39 -31.92
N ALA A 3 2.27 31.13 -31.52
CA ALA A 3 1.68 30.62 -30.28
C ALA A 3 2.15 31.47 -29.09
N PRO A 4 1.27 31.78 -28.12
CA PRO A 4 1.64 32.58 -26.96
C PRO A 4 2.80 31.95 -26.17
N GLY A 5 3.68 32.80 -25.61
CA GLY A 5 4.80 32.35 -24.78
C GLY A 5 4.35 31.60 -23.53
N VAL A 6 5.14 30.62 -23.11
CA VAL A 6 4.89 29.79 -21.91
C VAL A 6 5.92 30.12 -20.84
N LEU A 7 5.45 30.50 -19.64
CA LEU A 7 6.28 30.52 -18.45
C LEU A 7 6.11 29.20 -17.69
N TYR A 8 7.17 28.40 -17.63
CA TYR A 8 7.19 27.14 -16.93
C TYR A 8 7.88 27.29 -15.57
N LEU A 9 7.18 27.01 -14.47
CA LEU A 9 7.71 27.12 -13.13
C LEU A 9 7.92 25.73 -12.54
N ALA A 10 9.17 25.34 -12.27
CA ALA A 10 9.51 24.14 -11.52
C ALA A 10 10.73 24.36 -10.60
N PRO A 11 10.60 25.23 -9.58
CA PRO A 11 11.68 25.55 -8.64
C PRO A 11 11.95 24.44 -7.59
N GLY A 12 11.49 23.22 -7.82
CA GLY A 12 11.80 22.02 -7.04
C GLY A 12 12.56 20.96 -7.85
N GLY A 13 12.89 19.85 -7.18
CA GLY A 13 13.61 18.71 -7.77
C GLY A 13 12.80 17.42 -7.87
N SER A 14 11.51 17.44 -7.50
CA SER A 14 10.72 16.22 -7.30
C SER A 14 10.02 15.67 -8.54
N ARG A 15 9.78 16.54 -9.54
CA ARG A 15 9.06 16.22 -10.78
C ARG A 15 9.88 16.54 -12.03
N VAL A 16 11.22 16.51 -11.94
CA VAL A 16 12.09 16.89 -13.06
C VAL A 16 11.85 16.06 -14.31
N ALA A 17 11.69 14.73 -14.19
CA ALA A 17 11.42 13.86 -15.33
C ALA A 17 10.11 14.25 -16.06
N ALA A 18 9.03 14.47 -15.31
CA ALA A 18 7.75 14.90 -15.86
C ALA A 18 7.83 16.28 -16.50
N ALA A 19 8.51 17.22 -15.83
CA ALA A 19 8.70 18.57 -16.33
C ALA A 19 9.55 18.60 -17.60
N ALA A 20 10.61 17.79 -17.69
CA ALA A 20 11.45 17.69 -18.87
C ALA A 20 10.67 17.15 -20.08
N VAL A 21 9.86 16.09 -19.90
CA VAL A 21 8.98 15.54 -20.96
C VAL A 21 8.00 16.61 -21.46
N HIS A 22 7.37 17.35 -20.55
CA HIS A 22 6.42 18.39 -20.93
C HIS A 22 7.12 19.58 -21.61
N LEU A 23 8.27 20.04 -21.11
CA LEU A 23 9.07 21.08 -21.76
C LEU A 23 9.48 20.68 -23.18
N ALA A 24 9.87 19.43 -23.38
CA ALA A 24 10.20 18.89 -24.71
C ALA A 24 8.98 18.89 -25.65
N ALA A 25 7.79 18.49 -25.16
CA ALA A 25 6.57 18.55 -25.94
C ALA A 25 6.18 20.00 -26.33
N LEU A 26 6.26 20.94 -25.39
CA LEU A 26 5.99 22.36 -25.63
C LEU A 26 6.94 22.96 -26.68
N ALA A 27 8.22 22.60 -26.62
CA ALA A 27 9.22 23.00 -27.59
C ALA A 27 8.94 22.40 -28.98
N ALA A 28 8.52 21.13 -29.06
CA ALA A 28 8.18 20.46 -30.31
C ALA A 28 6.93 21.08 -30.98
N GLU A 29 6.00 21.63 -30.21
CA GLU A 29 4.87 22.44 -30.71
C GLU A 29 5.27 23.82 -31.25
N GLY A 30 6.57 24.18 -31.19
CA GLY A 30 7.07 25.48 -31.62
C GLY A 30 6.73 26.63 -30.67
N ARG A 31 6.37 26.35 -29.41
CA ARG A 31 6.08 27.40 -28.42
C ARG A 31 7.38 28.01 -27.90
N ALA A 32 7.39 29.33 -27.70
CA ALA A 32 8.47 30.00 -26.97
C ALA A 32 8.32 29.70 -25.47
N VAL A 33 9.29 28.99 -24.87
CA VAL A 33 9.21 28.55 -23.48
C VAL A 33 10.31 29.18 -22.64
N VAL A 34 9.92 29.81 -21.53
CA VAL A 34 10.82 30.30 -20.49
C VAL A 34 10.62 29.43 -19.24
N ALA A 35 11.63 28.66 -18.86
CA ALA A 35 11.60 27.76 -17.72
C ALA A 35 12.37 28.32 -16.52
N VAL A 36 11.77 28.30 -15.33
CA VAL A 36 12.43 28.63 -14.06
C VAL A 36 12.59 27.35 -13.25
N VAL A 37 13.83 26.86 -13.12
CA VAL A 37 14.14 25.54 -12.55
C VAL A 37 15.13 25.64 -11.40
N ALA A 38 15.07 24.70 -10.45
CA ALA A 38 16.05 24.65 -9.36
C ALA A 38 17.42 24.15 -9.83
N ASP A 39 18.48 24.69 -9.23
CA ASP A 39 19.85 24.24 -9.45
C ASP A 39 20.17 23.00 -8.61
N VAL A 40 19.54 21.89 -8.98
CA VAL A 40 19.69 20.58 -8.33
C VAL A 40 20.21 19.53 -9.33
N ALA A 41 20.80 18.46 -8.81
CA ALA A 41 21.43 17.41 -9.63
C ALA A 41 20.45 16.78 -10.64
N GLU A 42 19.18 16.65 -10.25
CA GLU A 42 18.11 16.10 -11.09
C GLU A 42 17.92 16.92 -12.38
N TRP A 43 17.93 18.26 -12.29
CA TRP A 43 17.81 19.15 -13.46
C TRP A 43 19.07 19.17 -14.32
N SER A 44 20.23 18.80 -13.76
CA SER A 44 21.48 18.65 -14.50
C SER A 44 21.58 17.31 -15.24
N ALA A 45 20.78 16.31 -14.84
CA ALA A 45 20.74 14.99 -15.47
C ALA A 45 19.82 14.92 -16.71
N VAL A 46 19.05 15.97 -16.99
CA VAL A 46 18.13 16.02 -18.14
C VAL A 46 18.61 17.04 -19.18
N SER A 47 18.50 16.68 -20.46
CA SER A 47 18.76 17.60 -21.57
C SER A 47 17.46 18.25 -22.02
N LEU A 48 17.45 19.58 -22.06
CA LEU A 48 16.31 20.37 -22.53
C LEU A 48 16.56 20.86 -23.96
N PRO A 49 15.52 21.00 -24.81
CA PRO A 49 15.68 21.57 -26.14
C PRO A 49 16.27 22.98 -26.11
N ALA A 50 17.09 23.32 -27.10
CA ALA A 50 17.74 24.64 -27.19
C ALA A 50 16.76 25.82 -27.31
N SER A 51 15.52 25.56 -27.74
CA SER A 51 14.44 26.54 -27.82
C SER A 51 13.83 26.91 -26.45
N VAL A 52 14.17 26.18 -25.38
CA VAL A 52 13.73 26.48 -24.01
C VAL A 52 14.75 27.38 -23.33
N THR A 53 14.35 28.61 -22.99
CA THR A 53 15.17 29.54 -22.21
C THR A 53 15.11 29.16 -20.73
N VAL A 54 16.22 28.78 -20.12
CA VAL A 54 16.27 28.28 -18.74
C VAL A 54 16.88 29.31 -17.78
N HIS A 55 16.14 29.65 -16.72
CA HIS A 55 16.62 30.41 -15.56
C HIS A 55 16.76 29.50 -14.36
N ARG A 56 17.97 29.39 -13.81
CA ARG A 56 18.24 28.59 -12.61
C ARG A 56 18.04 29.41 -11.33
N VAL A 57 17.38 28.80 -10.34
CA VAL A 57 17.22 29.34 -8.98
C VAL A 57 17.94 28.45 -7.96
N PRO A 58 18.29 28.93 -6.75
CA PRO A 58 19.04 28.14 -5.77
C PRO A 58 18.41 26.79 -5.46
N ALA A 59 19.23 25.81 -5.08
CA ALA A 59 18.80 24.45 -4.74
C ALA A 59 17.86 24.37 -3.52
N ASP A 60 18.03 25.25 -2.53
CA ASP A 60 17.19 25.24 -1.33
C ASP A 60 15.73 25.63 -1.70
N PRO A 61 14.72 24.80 -1.39
CA PRO A 61 13.34 25.06 -1.81
C PRO A 61 12.77 26.42 -1.36
N ARG A 62 13.19 26.97 -0.22
CA ARG A 62 12.67 28.26 0.26
C ARG A 62 13.33 29.41 -0.49
N GLU A 63 14.64 29.35 -0.70
CA GLU A 63 15.37 30.35 -1.48
C GLU A 63 15.01 30.26 -2.97
N ALA A 64 14.76 29.06 -3.51
CA ALA A 64 14.25 28.83 -4.85
C ALA A 64 12.95 29.59 -5.10
N VAL A 65 11.95 29.43 -4.23
CA VAL A 65 10.66 30.13 -4.32
C VAL A 65 10.83 31.65 -4.22
N LYS A 66 11.71 32.14 -3.34
CA LYS A 66 12.01 33.58 -3.22
C LYS A 66 12.68 34.13 -4.49
N ALA A 67 13.67 33.42 -5.03
CA ALA A 67 14.38 33.81 -6.24
C ALA A 67 13.45 33.78 -7.47
N ALA A 68 12.68 32.70 -7.63
CA ALA A 68 11.66 32.58 -8.68
C ALA A 68 10.63 33.72 -8.60
N ARG A 69 10.15 34.06 -7.41
CA ARG A 69 9.28 35.23 -7.19
C ARG A 69 9.93 36.53 -7.68
N ARG A 70 11.20 36.77 -7.37
CA ARG A 70 11.91 38.00 -7.80
C ARG A 70 12.08 38.05 -9.32
N LEU A 71 12.44 36.93 -9.95
CA LEU A 71 12.61 36.82 -11.40
C LEU A 71 11.29 37.06 -12.15
N VAL A 72 10.20 36.44 -11.68
CA VAL A 72 8.91 36.49 -12.36
C VAL A 72 8.17 37.80 -12.10
N LEU A 73 8.15 38.28 -10.85
CA LEU A 73 7.33 39.43 -10.43
C LEU A 73 8.15 40.72 -10.20
N GLY A 74 9.47 40.70 -10.43
CA GLY A 74 10.33 41.88 -10.34
C GLY A 74 10.01 42.96 -11.39
N ARG A 75 10.72 44.08 -11.32
CA ARG A 75 10.70 45.09 -12.41
C ARG A 75 11.38 44.47 -13.63
N GLY A 76 10.72 44.49 -14.79
CA GLY A 76 11.21 43.79 -15.98
C GLY A 76 11.14 42.25 -15.89
N GLY A 77 10.27 41.72 -15.03
CA GLY A 77 10.15 40.28 -14.81
C GLY A 77 9.62 39.50 -16.03
N LEU A 78 9.71 38.17 -15.93
CA LEU A 78 9.47 37.21 -17.02
C LEU A 78 7.99 37.07 -17.48
N LEU A 79 7.12 38.05 -17.19
CA LEU A 79 5.71 38.01 -17.58
C LEU A 79 5.40 38.81 -18.86
N ALA A 80 6.38 39.53 -19.41
CA ALA A 80 6.24 40.15 -20.73
C ALA A 80 6.10 39.04 -21.78
N ASP A 81 5.11 39.17 -22.67
CA ASP A 81 4.83 38.27 -23.81
C ASP A 81 4.48 36.80 -23.46
N ILE A 82 4.21 36.52 -22.17
CA ILE A 82 3.69 35.23 -21.71
C ILE A 82 2.16 35.22 -21.83
N GLY A 83 1.61 34.17 -22.46
CA GLY A 83 0.17 33.93 -22.52
C GLY A 83 -0.32 32.74 -21.70
N VAL A 84 0.56 31.95 -21.09
CA VAL A 84 0.18 30.90 -20.12
C VAL A 84 1.30 30.62 -19.11
N VAL A 85 0.93 30.36 -17.85
CA VAL A 85 1.84 29.85 -16.82
C VAL A 85 1.56 28.39 -16.53
N VAL A 86 2.60 27.56 -16.55
CA VAL A 86 2.52 26.15 -16.14
C VAL A 86 3.26 25.98 -14.82
N ALA A 87 2.56 25.49 -13.80
CA ALA A 87 3.15 25.03 -12.55
C ALA A 87 3.54 23.55 -12.70
N GLY A 88 4.84 23.26 -12.72
CA GLY A 88 5.41 21.93 -12.92
C GLY A 88 5.64 21.11 -11.65
N ASP A 89 5.63 21.76 -10.48
CA ASP A 89 5.81 21.11 -9.18
C ASP A 89 5.09 21.86 -8.04
N LEU A 90 5.19 21.32 -6.83
CA LEU A 90 4.56 21.88 -5.63
C LEU A 90 5.18 23.24 -5.24
N GLU A 91 6.49 23.38 -5.43
CA GLU A 91 7.25 24.60 -5.14
C GLU A 91 6.89 25.76 -6.07
N ALA A 92 6.34 25.50 -7.26
CA ALA A 92 5.84 26.51 -8.17
C ALA A 92 4.58 27.24 -7.66
N ALA A 93 3.77 26.60 -6.82
CA ALA A 93 2.44 27.07 -6.47
C ALA A 93 2.40 28.47 -5.82
N PRO A 94 3.30 28.84 -4.89
CA PRO A 94 3.33 30.20 -4.36
C PRO A 94 3.53 31.27 -5.44
N VAL A 95 4.46 31.02 -6.38
CA VAL A 95 4.77 31.97 -7.45
C VAL A 95 3.62 32.05 -8.44
N ALA A 96 3.09 30.90 -8.89
CA ALA A 96 1.94 30.85 -9.78
C ALA A 96 0.70 31.54 -9.18
N TRP A 97 0.40 31.31 -7.90
CA TRP A 97 -0.72 31.98 -7.22
C TRP A 97 -0.54 33.51 -7.20
N MET A 98 0.67 34.01 -6.93
CA MET A 98 0.96 35.46 -6.98
C MET A 98 0.85 36.03 -8.40
N VAL A 99 1.27 35.28 -9.43
CA VAL A 99 1.07 35.65 -10.84
C VAL A 99 -0.41 35.81 -11.13
N GLY A 100 -1.25 34.83 -10.78
CA GLY A 100 -2.69 34.90 -11.02
C GLY A 100 -3.41 36.00 -10.23
N ARG A 101 -2.82 36.52 -9.15
CA ARG A 101 -3.32 37.73 -8.49
C ARG A 101 -2.93 39.01 -9.21
N ARG A 102 -1.73 39.06 -9.80
CA ARG A 102 -1.20 40.25 -10.50
C ARG A 102 -1.72 40.35 -11.94
N ARG A 103 -1.94 39.21 -12.59
CA ARG A 103 -2.42 39.06 -13.97
C ARG A 103 -3.57 38.03 -13.99
N PRO A 104 -4.80 38.42 -13.58
CA PRO A 104 -5.95 37.53 -13.59
C PRO A 104 -6.37 37.05 -14.98
N ASP A 105 -5.93 37.77 -16.02
CA ASP A 105 -6.09 37.44 -17.44
C ASP A 105 -5.23 36.25 -17.90
N LEU A 106 -4.15 35.95 -17.16
CA LEU A 106 -3.18 34.94 -17.56
C LEU A 106 -3.60 33.56 -17.05
N PRO A 107 -3.90 32.58 -17.94
CA PRO A 107 -4.27 31.24 -17.51
C PRO A 107 -3.10 30.55 -16.80
N ILE A 108 -3.44 29.87 -15.71
CA ILE A 108 -2.51 29.02 -14.95
C ILE A 108 -2.95 27.57 -15.11
N ARG A 109 -1.99 26.67 -15.37
CA ARG A 109 -2.22 25.23 -15.51
C ARG A 109 -1.25 24.45 -14.65
N PHE A 110 -1.64 23.24 -14.25
CA PHE A 110 -0.70 22.28 -13.67
C PHE A 110 -0.03 21.44 -14.76
N GLU A 111 1.09 20.80 -14.44
CA GLU A 111 1.66 19.74 -15.26
C GLU A 111 0.96 18.38 -14.99
N PRO A 112 0.68 17.58 -16.03
CA PRO A 112 0.74 17.95 -17.45
C PRO A 112 -0.35 18.97 -17.80
N ALA A 113 -0.10 19.81 -18.82
CA ALA A 113 -1.09 20.76 -19.32
C ALA A 113 -1.47 20.38 -20.77
N GLY A 114 -2.77 20.30 -21.05
CA GLY A 114 -3.30 19.94 -22.38
C GLY A 114 -4.23 21.01 -22.96
N ASP A 115 -5.05 20.61 -23.91
CA ASP A 115 -6.18 21.41 -24.41
C ASP A 115 -7.17 21.68 -23.26
N PRO A 116 -7.36 22.95 -22.85
CA PRO A 116 -8.20 23.29 -21.70
C PRO A 116 -9.71 23.08 -21.95
N VAL A 117 -10.13 22.86 -23.19
CA VAL A 117 -11.54 22.67 -23.55
C VAL A 117 -11.92 21.19 -23.55
N ARG A 118 -10.98 20.29 -23.84
CA ARG A 118 -11.27 18.87 -23.92
C ARG A 118 -11.72 18.33 -22.57
N ARG A 119 -12.82 17.58 -22.57
CA ARG A 119 -13.39 16.94 -21.39
C ARG A 119 -13.60 15.44 -21.64
N PRO A 120 -13.65 14.62 -20.57
CA PRO A 120 -13.86 13.19 -20.70
C PRO A 120 -15.21 12.91 -21.37
N ALA A 121 -15.23 12.00 -22.34
CA ALA A 121 -16.46 11.56 -22.99
C ALA A 121 -17.17 10.46 -22.19
N ALA A 122 -18.45 10.22 -22.51
CA ALA A 122 -19.16 9.04 -22.05
C ALA A 122 -18.48 7.76 -22.55
N ALA A 123 -18.50 6.71 -21.74
CA ALA A 123 -17.84 5.44 -22.05
C ALA A 123 -18.72 4.24 -21.69
N ASP A 124 -18.44 3.08 -22.27
CA ASP A 124 -19.11 1.83 -21.92
C ASP A 124 -18.49 1.22 -20.66
N LEU A 125 -17.18 1.44 -20.48
CA LEU A 125 -16.41 1.11 -19.28
C LEU A 125 -15.61 2.33 -18.83
N ALA A 126 -15.78 2.71 -17.56
CA ALA A 126 -14.90 3.65 -16.88
C ALA A 126 -13.97 2.93 -15.90
N VAL A 127 -12.66 3.14 -16.02
CA VAL A 127 -11.65 2.67 -15.08
C VAL A 127 -11.19 3.83 -14.21
N VAL A 128 -11.36 3.73 -12.89
CA VAL A 128 -10.99 4.79 -11.94
C VAL A 128 -9.79 4.32 -11.11
N THR A 129 -8.69 5.07 -11.14
CA THR A 129 -7.44 4.67 -10.48
C THR A 129 -6.62 5.86 -9.99
N SER A 130 -5.83 5.64 -8.93
CA SER A 130 -4.78 6.55 -8.49
C SER A 130 -3.37 6.10 -8.90
N ARG A 131 -3.29 5.01 -9.66
CA ARG A 131 -2.07 4.38 -10.16
C ARG A 131 -2.26 4.07 -11.64
N TYR A 132 -1.72 4.94 -12.49
CA TYR A 132 -1.62 4.72 -13.94
C TYR A 132 -0.32 5.36 -14.45
N PRO A 133 0.33 4.78 -15.48
CA PRO A 133 1.59 5.30 -16.01
C PRO A 133 1.58 6.82 -16.21
N ALA A 134 2.62 7.50 -15.70
CA ALA A 134 2.71 8.95 -15.63
C ALA A 134 4.09 9.44 -16.03
N PRO A 135 4.25 10.66 -16.59
CA PRO A 135 5.59 11.20 -16.85
C PRO A 135 6.51 11.24 -15.62
N ALA A 136 5.94 11.40 -14.41
CA ALA A 136 6.68 11.37 -13.15
C ALA A 136 6.93 9.94 -12.60
N ASP A 137 6.12 8.97 -13.03
CA ASP A 137 6.16 7.57 -12.61
C ASP A 137 5.72 6.68 -13.79
N PRO A 138 6.58 6.50 -14.83
CA PRO A 138 6.18 5.84 -16.07
C PRO A 138 5.75 4.39 -15.87
N LEU A 139 6.22 3.76 -14.79
CA LEU A 139 5.93 2.38 -14.44
C LEU A 139 4.82 2.26 -13.38
N GLY A 140 4.31 3.38 -12.89
CA GLY A 140 3.34 3.44 -11.82
C GLY A 140 1.97 2.92 -12.26
N GLY A 141 1.62 1.69 -11.92
CA GLY A 141 0.30 1.12 -12.26
C GLY A 141 0.24 0.46 -13.63
N GLU A 142 1.37 -0.04 -14.14
CA GLU A 142 1.42 -0.86 -15.37
C GLU A 142 0.45 -2.06 -15.35
N TYR A 143 0.19 -2.65 -14.18
CA TYR A 143 -0.82 -3.71 -14.04
C TYR A 143 -2.24 -3.21 -14.39
N VAL A 144 -2.58 -1.97 -14.03
CA VAL A 144 -3.87 -1.35 -14.39
C VAL A 144 -3.94 -1.12 -15.88
N ARG A 145 -2.88 -0.58 -16.49
CA ARG A 145 -2.78 -0.36 -17.94
C ARG A 145 -2.91 -1.66 -18.71
N SER A 146 -2.23 -2.71 -18.26
CA SER A 146 -2.31 -4.05 -18.87
C SER A 146 -3.73 -4.62 -18.81
N ALA A 147 -4.41 -4.46 -17.67
CA ALA A 147 -5.81 -4.85 -17.54
C ALA A 147 -6.75 -4.01 -18.42
N VAL A 148 -6.51 -2.69 -18.55
CA VAL A 148 -7.28 -1.82 -19.45
C VAL A 148 -7.08 -2.23 -20.91
N ALA A 149 -5.85 -2.47 -21.34
CA ALA A 149 -5.56 -2.94 -22.71
C ALA A 149 -6.26 -4.27 -23.01
N ALA A 150 -6.23 -5.20 -22.05
CA ALA A 150 -6.91 -6.49 -22.18
C ALA A 150 -8.45 -6.37 -22.19
N LEU A 151 -9.01 -5.37 -21.51
CA LEU A 151 -10.45 -5.05 -21.53
C LEU A 151 -10.86 -4.27 -22.78
N GLY A 152 -9.98 -3.44 -23.35
CA GLY A 152 -10.26 -2.59 -24.52
C GLY A 152 -10.76 -3.36 -25.75
N ALA A 153 -10.39 -4.63 -25.87
CA ALA A 153 -10.90 -5.51 -26.94
C ALA A 153 -12.40 -5.89 -26.79
N ARG A 154 -13.04 -5.60 -25.65
CA ARG A 154 -14.43 -5.98 -25.34
C ARG A 154 -15.41 -4.81 -25.23
N PHE A 155 -14.92 -3.58 -25.24
CA PHE A 155 -15.74 -2.38 -25.11
C PHE A 155 -15.42 -1.42 -26.25
N GLU A 156 -16.45 -0.80 -26.82
CA GLU A 156 -16.26 0.18 -27.90
C GLU A 156 -15.54 1.43 -27.38
N ARG A 157 -15.90 1.88 -26.18
CA ARG A 157 -15.27 3.02 -25.51
C ARG A 157 -14.86 2.69 -24.08
N VAL A 158 -13.56 2.75 -23.82
CA VAL A 158 -12.98 2.69 -22.48
C VAL A 158 -12.44 4.06 -22.10
N SER A 159 -12.85 4.56 -20.93
CA SER A 159 -12.32 5.79 -20.32
C SER A 159 -11.55 5.46 -19.05
N VAL A 160 -10.33 5.99 -18.92
CA VAL A 160 -9.53 5.88 -17.70
C VAL A 160 -9.52 7.24 -17.00
N LEU A 161 -10.08 7.30 -15.79
CA LEU A 161 -9.97 8.43 -14.88
C LEU A 161 -8.81 8.19 -13.91
N HIS A 162 -7.66 8.78 -14.20
CA HIS A 162 -6.45 8.72 -13.39
C HIS A 162 -6.31 9.95 -12.49
N THR A 163 -6.47 9.79 -11.18
CA THR A 163 -6.19 10.86 -10.20
C THR A 163 -4.71 10.83 -9.79
N ASP A 164 -3.89 11.61 -10.51
CA ASP A 164 -2.42 11.64 -10.40
C ASP A 164 -1.98 12.48 -9.18
N GLU A 165 -1.59 11.80 -8.11
CA GLU A 165 -1.18 12.44 -6.86
C GLU A 165 0.26 12.96 -6.94
N TRP A 166 0.42 14.27 -6.77
CA TRP A 166 1.75 14.88 -6.64
C TRP A 166 2.34 14.58 -5.27
N ARG A 167 3.24 13.60 -5.21
CA ARG A 167 3.90 13.23 -3.96
C ARG A 167 4.98 14.23 -3.59
N ALA A 168 4.85 14.85 -2.43
CA ALA A 168 5.93 15.62 -1.84
C ALA A 168 7.12 14.71 -1.48
N PRO A 169 8.38 15.12 -1.72
CA PRO A 169 9.54 14.35 -1.31
C PRO A 169 9.57 14.07 0.19
N ARG A 170 10.18 12.95 0.58
CA ARG A 170 10.38 12.62 1.99
C ARG A 170 11.26 13.68 2.66
N GLY A 171 10.80 14.27 3.76
CA GLY A 171 11.52 15.33 4.47
C GLY A 171 11.09 16.74 4.06
N THR A 172 10.46 16.91 2.90
CA THR A 172 9.80 18.16 2.53
C THR A 172 8.52 18.29 3.36
N SER A 173 8.62 18.93 4.52
CA SER A 173 7.42 19.48 5.12
C SER A 173 6.98 20.60 4.18
N ALA A 174 6.05 20.29 3.27
CA ALA A 174 5.35 21.29 2.46
C ALA A 174 5.15 22.50 3.33
N THR A 175 5.72 23.66 3.02
CA THR A 175 5.55 24.80 3.93
C THR A 175 4.06 25.15 3.98
N PRO A 176 3.54 25.71 5.08
CA PRO A 176 2.13 26.14 5.13
C PRO A 176 1.78 27.05 3.95
N LEU A 177 2.77 27.79 3.43
CA LEU A 177 2.63 28.60 2.23
C LEU A 177 2.29 27.74 1.02
N ILE A 178 3.10 26.72 0.72
CA ILE A 178 2.84 25.79 -0.39
C ILE A 178 1.46 25.14 -0.23
N THR A 179 1.09 24.70 0.98
CA THR A 179 -0.23 24.11 1.25
C THR A 179 -1.37 25.04 0.87
N VAL A 180 -1.37 26.27 1.39
CA VAL A 180 -2.44 27.23 1.11
C VAL A 180 -2.44 27.62 -0.37
N THR A 181 -1.29 27.92 -0.95
CA THR A 181 -1.24 28.37 -2.35
C THR A 181 -1.63 27.25 -3.31
N MET A 182 -1.29 25.99 -3.01
CA MET A 182 -1.75 24.84 -3.80
C MET A 182 -3.26 24.68 -3.75
N GLU A 183 -3.87 24.72 -2.56
CA GLU A 183 -5.32 24.59 -2.42
C GLU A 183 -6.09 25.75 -3.06
N ARG A 184 -5.52 26.97 -3.04
CA ARG A 184 -6.09 28.13 -3.73
C ARG A 184 -5.92 28.07 -5.24
N LEU A 185 -4.79 27.54 -5.70
CA LEU A 185 -4.49 27.39 -7.12
C LEU A 185 -5.29 26.24 -7.74
N ALA A 186 -5.53 25.15 -7.01
CA ALA A 186 -6.36 24.03 -7.45
C ALA A 186 -7.79 24.43 -7.83
N ALA A 187 -8.31 25.52 -7.25
CA ALA A 187 -9.63 26.07 -7.59
C ALA A 187 -9.61 27.00 -8.83
N ARG A 188 -8.43 27.34 -9.37
CA ARG A 188 -8.25 28.32 -10.45
C ARG A 188 -7.51 27.78 -11.66
N ALA A 189 -6.62 26.83 -11.45
CA ALA A 189 -5.85 26.20 -12.50
C ALA A 189 -6.59 24.96 -12.99
N ASP A 190 -6.58 24.74 -14.30
CA ASP A 190 -7.14 23.52 -14.90
C ASP A 190 -6.23 22.33 -14.54
N PRO A 191 -6.73 21.33 -13.79
CA PRO A 191 -5.95 20.15 -13.41
C PRO A 191 -6.13 18.98 -14.39
N VAL A 192 -6.91 19.16 -15.47
CA VAL A 192 -7.35 18.06 -16.32
C VAL A 192 -6.58 18.02 -17.63
N VAL A 193 -6.15 16.82 -18.01
CA VAL A 193 -5.63 16.52 -19.34
C VAL A 193 -6.33 15.28 -19.86
N VAL A 194 -6.90 15.39 -21.06
CA VAL A 194 -7.53 14.26 -21.75
C VAL A 194 -6.71 13.91 -22.99
N VAL A 195 -6.23 12.68 -23.07
CA VAL A 195 -5.42 12.17 -24.19
C VAL A 195 -5.94 10.81 -24.64
N ASN A 196 -5.85 10.53 -25.94
CA ASN A 196 -6.14 9.20 -26.46
C ASN A 196 -4.87 8.36 -26.36
N GLN A 197 -4.97 7.23 -25.68
CA GLN A 197 -3.96 6.17 -25.70
C GLN A 197 -4.46 5.03 -26.59
N PRO A 198 -3.57 4.13 -27.07
CA PRO A 198 -3.97 2.97 -27.86
C PRO A 198 -5.04 2.12 -27.16
N GLU A 199 -4.97 2.01 -25.83
CA GLU A 199 -5.88 1.19 -25.03
C GLU A 199 -7.17 1.88 -24.57
N ALA A 200 -7.20 3.21 -24.46
CA ALA A 200 -8.33 3.96 -23.87
C ALA A 200 -8.22 5.49 -24.05
N GLU A 201 -9.32 6.21 -23.85
CA GLU A 201 -9.26 7.64 -23.53
C GLU A 201 -8.79 7.82 -22.09
N LEU A 202 -7.62 8.43 -21.88
CA LEU A 202 -7.07 8.72 -20.56
C LEU A 202 -7.38 10.16 -20.15
N THR A 203 -8.17 10.29 -19.10
CA THR A 203 -8.35 11.53 -18.33
C THR A 203 -7.43 11.51 -17.13
N ARG A 204 -6.40 12.35 -17.16
CA ARG A 204 -5.52 12.59 -16.02
C ARG A 204 -5.96 13.83 -15.27
N VAL A 205 -6.19 13.66 -13.97
CA VAL A 205 -6.56 14.74 -13.05
C VAL A 205 -5.42 14.91 -12.05
N THR A 206 -4.74 16.03 -12.11
CA THR A 206 -3.70 16.37 -11.15
C THR A 206 -4.30 16.60 -9.77
N VAL A 207 -3.80 15.87 -8.77
CA VAL A 207 -4.21 15.98 -7.36
C VAL A 207 -3.03 16.53 -6.55
N PRO A 208 -2.88 17.86 -6.47
CA PRO A 208 -1.78 18.49 -5.77
C PRO A 208 -2.08 18.53 -4.27
N HIS A 209 -1.90 17.39 -3.60
CA HIS A 209 -2.20 17.25 -2.18
C HIS A 209 -0.95 16.92 -1.36
N LEU A 210 -0.91 17.46 -0.13
CA LEU A 210 0.27 17.45 0.73
C LEU A 210 0.07 16.60 2.00
N ALA A 211 -0.93 15.72 1.99
CA ALA A 211 -1.14 14.76 3.07
C ALA A 211 0.05 13.81 3.20
N GLY A 212 0.34 13.42 4.45
CA GLY A 212 1.33 12.40 4.71
C GLY A 212 0.95 11.05 4.06
N PRO A 213 1.93 10.17 3.80
CA PRO A 213 1.70 8.89 3.11
C PRO A 213 0.74 7.93 3.86
N ARG A 214 0.50 8.16 5.15
CA ARG A 214 -0.42 7.38 6.00
C ARG A 214 -1.76 8.09 6.26
N GLU A 215 -1.98 9.28 5.74
CA GLU A 215 -3.25 10.03 5.89
C GLU A 215 -4.22 9.60 4.78
N TYR A 216 -4.60 8.32 4.77
CA TYR A 216 -5.33 7.69 3.66
C TYR A 216 -6.66 8.37 3.34
N LEU A 217 -7.44 8.73 4.37
CA LEU A 217 -8.71 9.41 4.17
C LEU A 217 -8.55 10.80 3.53
N ALA A 218 -7.59 11.60 4.01
CA ALA A 218 -7.35 12.93 3.46
C ALA A 218 -6.96 12.86 1.97
N ARG A 219 -6.10 11.90 1.62
CA ARG A 219 -5.70 11.62 0.23
C ARG A 219 -6.88 11.19 -0.63
N ALA A 220 -7.71 10.27 -0.15
CA ALA A 220 -8.90 9.82 -0.88
C ALA A 220 -9.93 10.94 -1.10
N VAL A 221 -10.14 11.81 -0.10
CA VAL A 221 -11.02 12.98 -0.24
C VAL A 221 -10.47 13.97 -1.26
N ALA A 222 -9.16 14.24 -1.25
CA ALA A 222 -8.54 15.12 -2.24
C ALA A 222 -8.69 14.57 -3.67
N GLN A 223 -8.54 13.25 -3.86
CA GLN A 223 -8.78 12.61 -5.15
C GLN A 223 -10.25 12.70 -5.59
N LEU A 224 -11.19 12.49 -4.67
CA LEU A 224 -12.62 12.65 -4.93
C LEU A 224 -12.98 14.08 -5.35
N ASP A 225 -12.51 15.08 -4.62
CA ASP A 225 -12.82 16.48 -4.91
C ASP A 225 -12.25 16.89 -6.27
N ALA A 226 -11.01 16.48 -6.57
CA ALA A 226 -10.36 16.73 -7.85
C ALA A 226 -11.10 16.04 -9.01
N ALA A 227 -11.44 14.75 -8.85
CA ALA A 227 -12.21 14.00 -9.84
C ALA A 227 -13.59 14.62 -10.09
N ARG A 228 -14.29 15.04 -9.03
CA ARG A 228 -15.60 15.71 -9.13
C ARG A 228 -15.50 17.03 -9.91
N ALA A 229 -14.45 17.81 -9.67
CA ALA A 229 -14.23 19.07 -10.39
C ALA A 229 -13.84 18.86 -11.87
N ALA A 230 -13.17 17.74 -12.18
CA ALA A 230 -12.71 17.41 -13.52
C ALA A 230 -13.81 16.90 -14.47
N LEU A 231 -14.86 16.28 -13.91
CA LEU A 231 -15.94 15.66 -14.68
C LEU A 231 -17.02 16.69 -15.04
N PRO A 232 -17.55 16.71 -16.30
CA PRO A 232 -18.49 17.74 -16.75
C PRO A 232 -19.74 17.90 -15.89
N ALA A 233 -20.34 16.77 -15.48
CA ALA A 233 -21.52 16.73 -14.60
C ALA A 233 -21.15 16.42 -13.14
N GLY A 234 -19.86 16.49 -12.78
CA GLY A 234 -19.35 15.99 -11.51
C GLY A 234 -19.63 14.50 -11.28
N ARG A 235 -19.82 13.73 -12.35
CA ARG A 235 -20.17 12.30 -12.34
C ARG A 235 -19.47 11.55 -13.46
N ILE A 236 -19.23 10.26 -13.23
CA ILE A 236 -18.70 9.33 -14.22
C ILE A 236 -19.87 8.85 -15.08
N ASP A 237 -19.81 9.09 -16.39
CA ASP A 237 -20.84 8.65 -17.34
C ASP A 237 -20.43 7.35 -18.01
N ALA A 238 -20.59 6.26 -17.26
CA ALA A 238 -20.43 4.90 -17.75
C ALA A 238 -21.38 3.94 -17.02
N PRO A 239 -21.96 2.94 -17.71
CA PRO A 239 -22.82 1.93 -17.09
C PRO A 239 -22.00 0.91 -16.26
N LEU A 240 -20.72 0.71 -16.59
CA LEU A 240 -19.80 -0.13 -15.83
C LEU A 240 -18.60 0.69 -15.35
N VAL A 241 -18.30 0.60 -14.05
CA VAL A 241 -17.18 1.30 -13.42
C VAL A 241 -16.28 0.29 -12.72
N HIS A 242 -15.03 0.17 -13.16
CA HIS A 242 -13.98 -0.60 -12.49
C HIS A 242 -13.09 0.35 -11.69
N ALA A 243 -13.07 0.22 -10.38
CA ALA A 243 -12.35 1.11 -9.50
C ALA A 243 -11.22 0.39 -8.78
N TYR A 244 -9.97 0.81 -9.02
CA TYR A 244 -8.78 0.20 -8.42
C TYR A 244 -8.46 0.81 -7.05
N ASP A 245 -8.15 -0.07 -6.10
CA ASP A 245 -7.93 0.19 -4.68
C ASP A 245 -9.15 0.87 -4.02
N GLY A 246 -9.84 0.14 -3.12
CA GLY A 246 -11.13 0.58 -2.59
C GLY A 246 -11.08 1.92 -1.85
N MET A 247 -9.96 2.23 -1.19
CA MET A 247 -9.76 3.50 -0.48
C MET A 247 -9.58 4.70 -1.44
N PHE A 248 -9.10 4.48 -2.66
CA PHE A 248 -8.76 5.54 -3.61
C PHE A 248 -9.77 5.56 -4.75
N GLY A 249 -9.55 4.76 -5.80
CA GLY A 249 -10.48 4.68 -6.93
C GLY A 249 -11.89 4.30 -6.46
N GLY A 250 -12.00 3.40 -5.48
CA GLY A 250 -13.30 3.01 -4.93
C GLY A 250 -14.08 4.13 -4.25
N VAL A 251 -13.41 5.05 -3.54
CA VAL A 251 -14.06 6.24 -2.94
C VAL A 251 -14.58 7.19 -4.02
N VAL A 252 -13.81 7.37 -5.11
CA VAL A 252 -14.24 8.19 -6.25
C VAL A 252 -15.44 7.54 -6.94
N ALA A 253 -15.35 6.25 -7.28
CA ALA A 253 -16.41 5.52 -7.95
C ALA A 253 -17.69 5.46 -7.12
N ALA A 254 -17.60 5.19 -5.81
CA ALA A 254 -18.77 5.09 -4.95
C ALA A 254 -19.59 6.38 -4.87
N GLU A 255 -18.96 7.54 -5.03
CA GLU A 255 -19.62 8.84 -4.92
C GLU A 255 -19.99 9.46 -6.27
N LEU A 256 -19.20 9.19 -7.32
CA LEU A 256 -19.32 9.86 -8.61
C LEU A 256 -19.93 8.98 -9.71
N ALA A 257 -19.99 7.65 -9.54
CA ALA A 257 -20.70 6.80 -10.49
C ALA A 257 -22.20 7.16 -10.55
N ARG A 258 -22.82 6.88 -11.69
CA ARG A 258 -24.28 7.00 -11.82
C ARG A 258 -24.99 6.06 -10.83
N PRO A 259 -26.22 6.37 -10.39
CA PRO A 259 -26.97 5.49 -9.49
C PRO A 259 -27.22 4.09 -10.06
N ASP A 260 -27.39 3.97 -11.38
CA ASP A 260 -27.66 2.74 -12.11
C ASP A 260 -26.39 2.03 -12.62
N ALA A 261 -25.21 2.64 -12.45
CA ALA A 261 -23.96 2.04 -12.87
C ALA A 261 -23.59 0.84 -11.98
N ARG A 262 -23.13 -0.24 -12.59
CA ARG A 262 -22.48 -1.35 -11.90
C ARG A 262 -21.07 -0.92 -11.50
N VAL A 263 -20.77 -0.94 -10.20
CA VAL A 263 -19.49 -0.55 -9.61
C VAL A 263 -18.77 -1.79 -9.10
N VAL A 264 -17.65 -2.12 -9.75
CA VAL A 264 -16.76 -3.22 -9.38
C VAL A 264 -15.49 -2.62 -8.79
N ILE A 265 -15.15 -3.01 -7.56
CA ILE A 265 -13.91 -2.60 -6.91
C ILE A 265 -12.87 -3.68 -7.14
N ILE A 266 -11.66 -3.31 -7.56
CA ILE A 266 -10.51 -4.21 -7.68
C ILE A 266 -9.53 -3.84 -6.58
N GLU A 267 -9.43 -4.67 -5.55
CA GLU A 267 -8.59 -4.43 -4.38
C GLU A 267 -7.22 -5.09 -4.54
N SER A 268 -6.20 -4.24 -4.68
CA SER A 268 -4.80 -4.63 -4.92
C SER A 268 -3.83 -3.89 -4.00
N ALA A 269 -4.32 -3.24 -2.94
CA ALA A 269 -3.47 -2.44 -2.08
C ALA A 269 -2.81 -3.30 -0.98
N PRO A 270 -1.48 -3.51 -1.01
CA PRO A 270 -0.77 -4.30 0.03
C PRO A 270 -0.78 -3.63 1.42
N ARG A 271 -1.36 -2.43 1.53
CA ARG A 271 -1.48 -1.69 2.79
C ARG A 271 -2.90 -1.67 3.33
N LEU A 272 -3.84 -2.40 2.73
CA LEU A 272 -5.23 -2.44 3.15
C LEU A 272 -5.39 -2.67 4.67
N PRO A 273 -4.68 -3.61 5.34
CA PRO A 273 -4.79 -3.78 6.80
C PRO A 273 -4.43 -2.51 7.57
N SER A 274 -3.37 -1.81 7.16
CA SER A 274 -2.94 -0.55 7.79
C SER A 274 -3.89 0.61 7.51
N MET A 275 -4.61 0.57 6.38
CA MET A 275 -5.64 1.57 6.07
C MET A 275 -6.88 1.34 6.95
N LEU A 276 -7.39 0.11 7.01
CA LEU A 276 -8.60 -0.24 7.76
C LEU A 276 -8.39 -0.20 9.28
N ALA A 277 -7.15 -0.27 9.76
CA ALA A 277 -6.82 0.02 11.15
C ALA A 277 -7.14 1.48 11.57
N GLN A 278 -7.27 2.42 10.62
CA GLN A 278 -7.67 3.81 10.90
C GLN A 278 -9.21 3.91 10.91
N PRO A 279 -9.85 4.29 12.03
CA PRO A 279 -11.31 4.26 12.14
C PRO A 279 -12.05 5.07 11.07
N ASP A 280 -11.55 6.27 10.74
CA ASP A 280 -12.19 7.13 9.76
C ASP A 280 -12.01 6.61 8.33
N ALA A 281 -10.85 6.00 8.02
CA ALA A 281 -10.62 5.35 6.73
C ALA A 281 -11.49 4.09 6.59
N ARG A 282 -11.60 3.26 7.64
CA ARG A 282 -12.50 2.10 7.66
C ARG A 282 -13.95 2.51 7.42
N LYS A 283 -14.44 3.54 8.12
CA LYS A 283 -15.80 4.07 7.94
C LYS A 283 -16.03 4.58 6.52
N ARG A 284 -15.01 5.19 5.90
CA ARG A 284 -15.08 5.62 4.50
C ARG A 284 -15.15 4.41 3.56
N TYR A 285 -14.30 3.41 3.79
CA TYR A 285 -14.24 2.18 3.01
C TYR A 285 -15.55 1.38 3.11
N GLU A 286 -16.21 1.37 4.27
CA GLU A 286 -17.52 0.73 4.43
C GLU A 286 -18.56 1.26 3.44
N ARG A 287 -18.57 2.58 3.18
CA ARG A 287 -19.47 3.17 2.17
C ARG A 287 -19.14 2.71 0.76
N VAL A 288 -17.86 2.48 0.47
CA VAL A 288 -17.41 1.92 -0.82
C VAL A 288 -17.97 0.52 -0.98
N VAL A 289 -17.82 -0.33 0.05
CA VAL A 289 -18.37 -1.71 0.05
C VAL A 289 -19.89 -1.73 -0.03
N GLN A 290 -20.57 -0.79 0.62
CA GLN A 290 -22.03 -0.64 0.53
C GLN A 290 -22.47 -0.33 -0.90
N ARG A 291 -21.79 0.61 -1.58
CA ARG A 291 -22.11 1.01 -2.96
C ARG A 291 -21.66 0.00 -4.02
N ALA A 292 -20.56 -0.71 -3.78
CA ALA A 292 -20.02 -1.67 -4.73
C ALA A 292 -21.00 -2.82 -4.97
N ASP A 293 -21.12 -3.24 -6.22
CA ASP A 293 -21.83 -4.45 -6.61
C ASP A 293 -20.97 -5.68 -6.29
N GLU A 294 -19.65 -5.59 -6.55
CA GLU A 294 -18.65 -6.61 -6.22
C GLU A 294 -17.32 -5.97 -5.78
N VAL A 295 -16.56 -6.68 -4.95
CA VAL A 295 -15.17 -6.36 -4.63
C VAL A 295 -14.30 -7.57 -4.98
N LEU A 296 -13.49 -7.42 -6.02
CA LEU A 296 -12.56 -8.40 -6.53
C LEU A 296 -11.21 -8.20 -5.85
N CYS A 297 -10.80 -9.16 -5.04
CA CYS A 297 -9.55 -9.14 -4.31
C CYS A 297 -8.51 -9.95 -5.08
N VAL A 298 -7.31 -9.39 -5.29
CA VAL A 298 -6.26 -10.11 -6.03
C VAL A 298 -5.68 -11.31 -5.27
N SER A 299 -5.91 -11.40 -3.96
CA SER A 299 -5.49 -12.51 -3.12
C SER A 299 -6.52 -12.87 -2.05
N GLN A 300 -6.46 -14.11 -1.59
CA GLN A 300 -7.26 -14.60 -0.46
C GLN A 300 -7.05 -13.75 0.81
N HIS A 301 -5.81 -13.31 1.08
CA HIS A 301 -5.52 -12.47 2.25
C HIS A 301 -6.32 -11.17 2.25
N LEU A 302 -6.35 -10.44 1.12
CA LEU A 302 -7.12 -9.19 1.02
C LEU A 302 -8.62 -9.44 1.18
N ARG A 303 -9.13 -10.54 0.61
CA ARG A 303 -10.53 -10.95 0.78
C ARG A 303 -10.88 -11.22 2.23
N ASP A 304 -10.01 -11.92 2.96
CA ASP A 304 -10.22 -12.25 4.37
C ASP A 304 -10.12 -11.02 5.27
N VAL A 305 -9.19 -10.11 4.99
CA VAL A 305 -9.09 -8.81 5.68
C VAL A 305 -10.39 -8.01 5.51
N LEU A 306 -10.96 -7.96 4.30
CA LEU A 306 -12.24 -7.30 4.07
C LEU A 306 -13.40 -7.99 4.77
N ALA A 307 -13.47 -9.33 4.70
CA ALA A 307 -14.51 -10.12 5.36
C ALA A 307 -14.48 -9.94 6.89
N GLU A 308 -13.30 -9.86 7.50
CA GLU A 308 -13.13 -9.58 8.93
C GLU A 308 -13.66 -8.18 9.30
N HIS A 309 -13.35 -7.17 8.48
CA HIS A 309 -13.75 -5.78 8.77
C HIS A 309 -15.22 -5.49 8.43
N PHE A 310 -15.79 -6.20 7.46
CA PHE A 310 -17.13 -5.97 6.90
C PHE A 310 -17.91 -7.29 6.70
N PRO A 311 -18.17 -8.07 7.77
CA PRO A 311 -18.71 -9.43 7.66
C PRO A 311 -20.09 -9.50 7.00
N SER A 312 -20.92 -8.46 7.14
CA SER A 312 -22.24 -8.36 6.50
C SER A 312 -22.19 -8.25 4.97
N HIS A 313 -21.02 -7.99 4.39
CA HIS A 313 -20.83 -7.83 2.95
C HIS A 313 -19.96 -8.95 2.33
N THR A 314 -19.65 -10.01 3.08
CA THR A 314 -18.76 -11.09 2.64
C THR A 314 -19.17 -11.71 1.29
N ALA A 315 -20.48 -11.77 1.00
CA ALA A 315 -21.00 -12.28 -0.27
C ALA A 315 -20.59 -11.45 -1.51
N LYS A 316 -20.15 -10.20 -1.32
CA LYS A 316 -19.65 -9.34 -2.39
C LYS A 316 -18.16 -9.56 -2.69
N PHE A 317 -17.44 -10.27 -1.81
CA PHE A 317 -15.98 -10.38 -1.89
C PHE A 317 -15.58 -11.66 -2.60
N ARG A 318 -14.91 -11.53 -3.75
CA ARG A 318 -14.44 -12.64 -4.57
C ARG A 318 -12.95 -12.51 -4.81
N VAL A 319 -12.24 -13.63 -4.87
CA VAL A 319 -10.83 -13.65 -5.26
C VAL A 319 -10.73 -13.77 -6.77
N VAL A 320 -10.07 -12.81 -7.42
CA VAL A 320 -9.78 -12.82 -8.86
C VAL A 320 -8.32 -12.38 -9.03
N PRO A 321 -7.43 -13.24 -9.56
CA PRO A 321 -6.01 -12.93 -9.63
C PRO A 321 -5.71 -11.78 -10.59
N SER A 322 -4.53 -11.15 -10.45
CA SER A 322 -4.03 -10.22 -11.47
C SER A 322 -3.83 -10.95 -12.81
N ILE A 323 -4.03 -10.21 -13.91
CA ILE A 323 -3.68 -10.68 -15.25
C ILE A 323 -2.16 -10.69 -15.39
N VAL A 324 -1.61 -11.80 -15.85
CA VAL A 324 -0.22 -11.89 -16.32
C VAL A 324 -0.26 -12.25 -17.80
N ASP A 325 0.23 -11.35 -18.65
CA ASP A 325 0.34 -11.64 -20.09
C ASP A 325 1.52 -12.59 -20.34
N VAL A 326 1.23 -13.88 -20.17
CA VAL A 326 2.21 -14.95 -20.36
C VAL A 326 2.75 -14.95 -21.79
N ASP A 327 1.91 -14.61 -22.78
CA ASP A 327 2.28 -14.67 -24.19
C ASP A 327 3.25 -13.54 -24.60
N ALA A 328 3.19 -12.40 -23.92
CA ALA A 328 4.18 -11.33 -24.07
C ALA A 328 5.56 -11.67 -23.48
N LEU A 329 5.65 -12.71 -22.64
CA LEU A 329 6.88 -13.10 -21.96
C LEU A 329 7.53 -14.30 -22.67
N SER A 330 8.76 -14.14 -23.15
CA SER A 330 9.50 -15.24 -23.75
C SER A 330 10.06 -16.18 -22.68
N PRO A 331 9.94 -17.51 -22.79
CA PRO A 331 10.65 -18.43 -21.92
C PRO A 331 12.16 -18.47 -22.25
N ARG A 332 12.98 -18.92 -21.30
CA ARG A 332 14.37 -19.28 -21.56
C ARG A 332 14.44 -20.54 -22.46
N PRO A 333 15.43 -20.66 -23.35
CA PRO A 333 15.56 -21.83 -24.23
C PRO A 333 15.85 -23.15 -23.50
N ALA A 334 16.56 -23.08 -22.38
CA ALA A 334 16.92 -24.23 -21.56
C ALA A 334 17.00 -23.80 -20.09
N PRO A 335 16.69 -24.70 -19.12
CA PRO A 335 16.85 -24.44 -17.69
C PRO A 335 18.24 -23.92 -17.29
N PRO A 336 18.38 -23.21 -16.15
CA PRO A 336 19.69 -22.81 -15.65
C PRO A 336 20.52 -24.06 -15.28
N LYS A 337 21.82 -24.01 -15.59
CA LYS A 337 22.77 -25.08 -15.23
C LYS A 337 23.36 -24.90 -13.84
N GLU A 338 23.32 -23.67 -13.33
CA GLU A 338 23.80 -23.24 -12.02
C GLU A 338 22.96 -22.05 -11.55
N LEU A 339 23.02 -21.71 -10.26
CA LEU A 339 22.23 -20.63 -9.66
C LEU A 339 23.10 -19.43 -9.25
N SER A 340 24.02 -19.00 -10.12
CA SER A 340 25.01 -17.97 -9.77
C SER A 340 24.51 -16.54 -9.98
N ARG A 341 23.51 -16.28 -10.82
CA ARG A 341 22.98 -14.93 -11.06
C ARG A 341 21.64 -14.72 -10.36
N TRP A 342 21.68 -14.08 -9.19
CA TRP A 342 20.49 -13.82 -8.39
C TRP A 342 19.83 -12.52 -8.84
N LEU A 343 18.51 -12.50 -8.84
CA LEU A 343 17.70 -11.32 -9.10
C LEU A 343 16.79 -11.03 -7.93
N HIS A 344 16.71 -9.76 -7.52
CA HIS A 344 15.69 -9.28 -6.61
C HIS A 344 14.97 -8.08 -7.24
N VAL A 345 13.65 -8.14 -7.26
CA VAL A 345 12.79 -7.12 -7.86
C VAL A 345 11.94 -6.48 -6.77
N GLY A 346 12.23 -5.21 -6.47
CA GLY A 346 11.47 -4.45 -5.49
C GLY A 346 12.34 -3.45 -4.74
N PRO A 347 11.74 -2.43 -4.09
CA PRO A 347 12.50 -1.37 -3.45
C PRO A 347 13.41 -1.95 -2.34
N PRO A 348 14.73 -1.77 -2.43
CA PRO A 348 15.68 -2.43 -1.55
C PRO A 348 15.73 -1.78 -0.16
N ARG A 349 14.92 -2.30 0.76
CA ARG A 349 14.78 -1.80 2.13
C ARG A 349 14.93 -2.93 3.13
N ASP A 350 15.53 -2.65 4.29
CA ASP A 350 15.67 -3.63 5.36
C ASP A 350 14.33 -4.22 5.83
N ARG A 351 13.27 -3.39 5.90
CA ARG A 351 11.92 -3.85 6.25
C ARG A 351 11.30 -4.81 5.22
N ASN A 352 11.88 -4.90 4.03
CA ASN A 352 11.46 -5.80 2.95
C ASN A 352 12.31 -7.09 2.95
N GLY A 353 13.04 -7.39 4.02
CA GLY A 353 13.79 -8.64 4.15
C GLY A 353 15.05 -8.74 3.28
N LEU A 354 15.58 -7.62 2.79
CA LEU A 354 16.74 -7.63 1.90
C LEU A 354 18.07 -7.77 2.63
N SER A 355 18.19 -7.34 3.90
CA SER A 355 19.44 -7.53 4.65
C SER A 355 19.82 -9.02 4.78
N PRO A 356 18.88 -9.92 5.13
CA PRO A 356 19.14 -11.36 5.08
C PRO A 356 19.51 -11.92 3.69
N VAL A 357 19.00 -11.37 2.59
CA VAL A 357 19.40 -11.78 1.23
C VAL A 357 20.86 -11.44 0.98
N ILE A 358 21.29 -10.24 1.40
CA ILE A 358 22.69 -9.83 1.30
C ILE A 358 23.58 -10.72 2.18
N GLU A 359 23.10 -11.13 3.36
CA GLU A 359 23.82 -12.06 4.23
C GLU A 359 23.93 -13.47 3.63
N ALA A 360 22.83 -13.99 3.07
CA ALA A 360 22.82 -15.26 2.36
C ALA A 360 23.75 -15.24 1.13
N LEU A 361 23.75 -14.14 0.36
CA LEU A 361 24.69 -13.94 -0.75
C LEU A 361 26.14 -13.96 -0.25
N GLY A 362 26.42 -13.34 0.90
CA GLY A 362 27.75 -13.36 1.52
C GLY A 362 28.22 -14.76 1.91
N GLU A 363 27.33 -15.58 2.46
CA GLU A 363 27.64 -16.98 2.79
C GLU A 363 27.91 -17.80 1.52
N ILE A 364 27.04 -17.71 0.51
CA ILE A 364 27.21 -18.44 -0.75
C ILE A 364 28.48 -17.97 -1.49
N ALA A 365 28.76 -16.67 -1.51
CA ALA A 365 29.93 -16.09 -2.17
C ALA A 365 31.27 -16.55 -1.55
N ALA A 366 31.26 -17.04 -0.31
CA ALA A 366 32.44 -17.62 0.32
C ALA A 366 32.86 -18.96 -0.32
N THR A 367 31.90 -19.67 -0.92
CA THR A 367 32.11 -20.97 -1.57
C THR A 367 31.97 -20.95 -3.09
N ASP A 368 31.15 -20.02 -3.63
CA ASP A 368 30.95 -19.82 -5.06
C ASP A 368 31.39 -18.40 -5.45
N PRO A 369 32.60 -18.24 -6.04
CA PRO A 369 33.09 -16.94 -6.45
C PRO A 369 32.36 -16.37 -7.68
N ALA A 370 31.50 -17.11 -8.38
CA ALA A 370 30.73 -16.61 -9.52
C ALA A 370 29.39 -15.96 -9.13
N VAL A 371 28.94 -16.12 -7.87
CA VAL A 371 27.63 -15.61 -7.45
C VAL A 371 27.54 -14.08 -7.49
N THR A 372 26.48 -13.57 -8.10
CA THR A 372 26.17 -12.15 -8.24
C THR A 372 24.71 -11.88 -7.89
N LEU A 373 24.38 -10.64 -7.53
CA LEU A 373 23.03 -10.21 -7.22
C LEU A 373 22.69 -8.91 -7.96
N THR A 374 21.60 -8.94 -8.72
CA THR A 374 21.02 -7.77 -9.35
C THR A 374 19.81 -7.29 -8.55
N LEU A 375 19.83 -6.01 -8.16
CA LEU A 375 18.75 -5.34 -7.43
C LEU A 375 18.02 -4.35 -8.35
N VAL A 376 16.77 -4.65 -8.70
CA VAL A 376 15.89 -3.77 -9.50
C VAL A 376 15.08 -2.88 -8.56
N HIS A 377 14.76 -1.64 -8.99
CA HIS A 377 14.20 -0.56 -8.16
C HIS A 377 15.20 0.03 -7.14
N ALA A 378 16.48 0.07 -7.50
CA ALA A 378 17.57 0.48 -6.62
C ALA A 378 17.57 1.94 -6.14
N ALA A 379 16.77 2.83 -6.74
CA ALA A 379 16.72 4.24 -6.37
C ALA A 379 16.36 4.47 -4.88
N GLU A 380 15.64 3.52 -4.26
CA GLU A 380 15.26 3.59 -2.84
C GLU A 380 16.23 2.84 -1.89
N THR A 381 17.40 2.41 -2.37
CA THR A 381 18.42 1.71 -1.56
C THR A 381 18.86 2.56 -0.39
N THR A 382 18.72 2.00 0.82
CA THR A 382 19.14 2.68 2.05
C THR A 382 20.65 2.72 2.18
N GLN A 383 21.18 3.75 2.85
CA GLN A 383 22.62 3.83 3.12
C GLN A 383 23.10 2.64 3.96
N LYS A 384 22.29 2.23 4.94
CA LYS A 384 22.56 1.04 5.77
C LYS A 384 22.78 -0.22 4.94
N LEU A 385 21.99 -0.44 3.90
CA LEU A 385 22.16 -1.59 3.01
C LEU A 385 23.46 -1.50 2.19
N ARG A 386 23.80 -0.30 1.68
CA ARG A 386 25.07 -0.06 0.99
C ARG A 386 26.27 -0.29 1.90
N ASP A 387 26.19 0.13 3.16
CA ASP A 387 27.24 -0.10 4.14
C ASP A 387 27.40 -1.59 4.45
N ARG A 388 26.28 -2.32 4.59
CA ARG A 388 26.30 -3.78 4.79
C ARG A 388 26.94 -4.54 3.63
N ILE A 389 26.63 -4.17 2.39
CA ILE A 389 27.27 -4.74 1.18
C ILE A 389 28.78 -4.51 1.20
N ARG A 390 29.22 -3.34 1.68
CA ARG A 390 30.65 -3.00 1.81
C ARG A 390 31.33 -3.83 2.91
N GLU A 391 30.71 -3.96 4.08
CA GLU A 391 31.22 -4.76 5.20
C GLU A 391 31.45 -6.22 4.79
N LEU A 392 30.52 -6.79 4.03
CA LEU A 392 30.60 -8.16 3.52
C LEU A 392 31.48 -8.30 2.26
N LYS A 393 32.12 -7.22 1.79
CA LYS A 393 32.98 -7.20 0.60
C LYS A 393 32.27 -7.67 -0.69
N LEU A 394 30.96 -7.39 -0.79
CA LEU A 394 30.10 -7.80 -1.92
C LEU A 394 29.94 -6.72 -3.00
N ARG A 395 30.70 -5.62 -2.93
CA ARG A 395 30.48 -4.44 -3.79
C ARG A 395 30.55 -4.74 -5.28
N GLU A 396 31.47 -5.61 -5.69
CA GLU A 396 31.67 -6.01 -7.10
C GLU A 396 30.68 -7.10 -7.54
N ARG A 397 29.92 -7.65 -6.60
CA ARG A 397 28.93 -8.73 -6.82
C ARG A 397 27.49 -8.22 -6.84
N VAL A 398 27.26 -6.96 -6.47
CA VAL A 398 25.91 -6.39 -6.39
C VAL A 398 25.74 -5.29 -7.43
N THR A 399 24.83 -5.53 -8.37
CA THR A 399 24.45 -4.58 -9.42
C THR A 399 23.14 -3.91 -9.06
N PHE A 400 23.08 -2.59 -9.24
CA PHE A 400 21.88 -1.79 -8.96
C PHE A 400 21.27 -1.30 -10.27
N LEU A 401 20.02 -1.69 -10.52
CA LEU A 401 19.27 -1.26 -11.71
C LEU A 401 18.08 -0.38 -11.32
N PRO A 402 17.69 0.58 -12.18
CA PRO A 402 16.45 1.33 -12.01
C PRO A 402 15.23 0.40 -12.12
N ALA A 403 14.05 0.93 -11.84
CA ALA A 403 12.81 0.26 -12.20
C ALA A 403 12.70 0.17 -13.74
N MET A 404 12.09 -0.90 -14.26
CA MET A 404 11.95 -1.11 -15.71
C MET A 404 10.56 -1.65 -16.11
N PRO A 405 10.13 -1.48 -17.36
CA PRO A 405 8.88 -2.05 -17.89
C PRO A 405 8.83 -3.59 -17.84
N GLY A 406 7.63 -4.14 -17.97
CA GLY A 406 7.41 -5.60 -17.90
C GLY A 406 8.15 -6.42 -18.96
N ALA A 407 8.29 -5.90 -20.18
CA ALA A 407 9.02 -6.60 -21.25
C ALA A 407 10.53 -6.71 -20.93
N GLU A 408 11.16 -5.60 -20.56
CA GLU A 408 12.56 -5.55 -20.11
C GLU A 408 12.77 -6.40 -18.85
N LEU A 409 11.82 -6.38 -17.91
CA LEU A 409 11.87 -7.24 -16.73
C LEU A 409 11.80 -8.73 -17.10
N GLY A 410 10.97 -9.10 -18.08
CA GLY A 410 10.89 -10.45 -18.62
C GLY A 410 12.21 -10.91 -19.24
N GLU A 411 12.88 -10.05 -20.00
CA GLU A 411 14.21 -10.32 -20.53
C GLU A 411 15.23 -10.50 -19.40
N LEU A 412 15.25 -9.58 -18.44
CA LEU A 412 16.14 -9.63 -17.29
C LEU A 412 15.93 -10.92 -16.49
N LEU A 413 14.69 -11.34 -16.26
CA LEU A 413 14.38 -12.59 -15.57
C LEU A 413 15.07 -13.78 -16.25
N ARG A 414 15.00 -13.89 -17.58
CA ARG A 414 15.65 -14.98 -18.35
C ARG A 414 17.17 -14.95 -18.28
N GLU A 415 17.74 -13.76 -18.16
CA GLU A 415 19.17 -13.56 -18.00
C GLU A 415 19.68 -13.90 -16.60
N HIS A 416 18.79 -14.16 -15.64
CA HIS A 416 19.14 -14.54 -14.28
C HIS A 416 18.77 -16.00 -14.01
N ASP A 417 19.42 -16.57 -13.00
CA ASP A 417 19.30 -17.98 -12.68
C ASP A 417 18.36 -18.25 -11.52
N VAL A 418 18.08 -17.25 -10.67
CA VAL A 418 17.09 -17.35 -9.60
C VAL A 418 16.50 -16.00 -9.24
N LEU A 419 15.16 -15.94 -9.10
CA LEU A 419 14.48 -14.81 -8.46
C LEU A 419 14.41 -15.05 -6.94
N VAL A 420 14.87 -14.08 -6.16
CA VAL A 420 14.82 -14.11 -4.69
C VAL A 420 13.82 -13.10 -4.17
N HIS A 421 12.71 -13.58 -3.60
CA HIS A 421 11.60 -12.76 -3.07
C HIS A 421 11.49 -12.91 -1.56
N THR A 422 11.68 -11.85 -0.78
CA THR A 422 11.86 -11.96 0.68
C THR A 422 10.94 -11.07 1.53
N GLY A 423 9.75 -10.81 1.00
CA GLY A 423 8.72 -10.09 1.75
C GLY A 423 8.66 -8.59 1.45
N GLN A 424 9.09 -8.19 0.25
CA GLN A 424 8.68 -6.91 -0.31
C GLN A 424 7.14 -6.82 -0.36
N PRO A 425 6.54 -5.67 0.02
CA PRO A 425 5.08 -5.50 -0.03
C PRO A 425 4.55 -5.68 -1.45
N GLU A 426 3.77 -6.73 -1.65
CA GLU A 426 3.17 -7.11 -2.92
C GLU A 426 1.80 -7.72 -2.63
N ALA A 427 0.78 -7.39 -3.42
CA ALA A 427 -0.59 -7.85 -3.15
C ALA A 427 -0.91 -9.23 -3.76
N PHE A 428 -0.19 -9.62 -4.81
CA PHE A 428 -0.46 -10.85 -5.57
C PHE A 428 0.80 -11.69 -5.82
N GLY A 429 1.90 -11.09 -6.30
CA GLY A 429 3.09 -11.84 -6.70
C GLY A 429 3.26 -11.92 -8.22
N GLU A 430 2.99 -10.85 -8.97
CA GLU A 430 3.06 -10.87 -10.44
C GLU A 430 4.46 -11.27 -10.90
N VAL A 431 5.50 -10.75 -10.22
CA VAL A 431 6.89 -11.07 -10.53
C VAL A 431 7.23 -12.55 -10.28
N LEU A 432 6.56 -13.20 -9.32
CA LEU A 432 6.74 -14.63 -9.03
C LEU A 432 6.22 -15.48 -10.19
N VAL A 433 5.05 -15.11 -10.73
CA VAL A 433 4.48 -15.77 -11.92
C VAL A 433 5.37 -15.49 -13.13
N GLN A 434 5.78 -14.24 -13.35
CA GLN A 434 6.67 -13.84 -14.45
C GLN A 434 7.99 -14.63 -14.44
N ALA A 435 8.59 -14.85 -13.29
CA ALA A 435 9.80 -15.67 -13.16
C ALA A 435 9.56 -17.11 -13.65
N VAL A 436 8.53 -17.78 -13.14
CA VAL A 436 8.26 -19.17 -13.53
C VAL A 436 7.92 -19.28 -15.02
N VAL A 437 7.10 -18.37 -15.57
CA VAL A 437 6.75 -18.44 -17.02
C VAL A 437 7.91 -18.10 -17.95
N THR A 438 8.91 -17.36 -17.47
CA THR A 438 10.17 -17.09 -18.20
C THR A 438 11.21 -18.19 -17.99
N GLY A 439 10.93 -19.17 -17.11
CA GLY A 439 11.83 -20.28 -16.80
C GLY A 439 12.86 -19.98 -15.71
N THR A 440 12.68 -18.89 -14.98
CA THR A 440 13.55 -18.49 -13.87
C THR A 440 12.97 -19.05 -12.57
N PRO A 441 13.69 -19.94 -11.87
CA PRO A 441 13.21 -20.51 -10.63
C PRO A 441 13.12 -19.44 -9.53
N VAL A 442 12.29 -19.72 -8.53
CA VAL A 442 11.89 -18.78 -7.48
C VAL A 442 12.30 -19.32 -6.11
N LEU A 443 13.10 -18.55 -5.39
CA LEU A 443 13.31 -18.70 -3.95
C LEU A 443 12.54 -17.60 -3.23
N ALA A 444 11.43 -17.96 -2.59
CA ALA A 444 10.55 -17.01 -1.92
C ALA A 444 10.47 -17.27 -0.42
N VAL A 445 10.35 -16.20 0.38
CA VAL A 445 9.94 -16.29 1.79
C VAL A 445 8.43 -16.18 1.85
N ARG A 446 7.80 -17.08 2.59
CA ARG A 446 6.35 -17.12 2.75
C ARG A 446 5.79 -15.79 3.27
N GLN A 447 4.77 -15.24 2.60
CA GLN A 447 4.06 -14.04 3.03
C GLN A 447 2.55 -14.21 2.85
N PRO A 448 1.70 -13.64 3.74
CA PRO A 448 0.25 -13.78 3.63
C PRO A 448 -0.33 -13.34 2.27
N ASP A 449 0.16 -12.22 1.73
CA ASP A 449 -0.36 -11.65 0.47
C ASP A 449 -0.03 -12.52 -0.76
N THR A 450 1.12 -13.21 -0.77
CA THR A 450 1.59 -14.03 -1.90
C THR A 450 1.39 -15.54 -1.67
N GLU A 451 0.89 -15.96 -0.50
CA GLU A 451 0.71 -17.36 -0.09
C GLU A 451 -0.04 -18.20 -1.12
N GLN A 452 -1.16 -17.67 -1.62
CA GLN A 452 -1.99 -18.35 -2.62
C GLN A 452 -1.23 -18.52 -3.94
N THR A 453 -0.52 -17.49 -4.38
CA THR A 453 0.30 -17.54 -5.59
C THR A 453 1.44 -18.53 -5.43
N LEU A 454 2.15 -18.51 -4.31
CA LEU A 454 3.22 -19.46 -4.01
C LEU A 454 2.72 -20.91 -3.96
N THR A 455 1.53 -21.15 -3.38
CA THR A 455 0.90 -22.48 -3.38
C THR A 455 0.67 -22.97 -4.80
N VAL A 456 0.06 -22.14 -5.66
CA VAL A 456 -0.16 -22.49 -7.06
C VAL A 456 1.15 -22.75 -7.80
N LEU A 457 2.17 -21.90 -7.58
CA LEU A 457 3.48 -22.08 -8.19
C LEU A 457 4.15 -23.38 -7.72
N SER A 458 4.06 -23.72 -6.44
CA SER A 458 4.54 -24.99 -5.90
C SER A 458 3.78 -26.20 -6.47
N ASP A 459 2.49 -26.06 -6.78
CA ASP A 459 1.70 -27.15 -7.37
C ASP A 459 2.07 -27.41 -8.84
N VAL A 460 2.23 -26.34 -9.64
CA VAL A 460 2.42 -26.45 -11.10
C VAL A 460 3.88 -26.40 -11.54
N ALA A 461 4.78 -25.97 -10.65
CA ALA A 461 6.21 -25.78 -10.91
C ALA A 461 7.07 -26.18 -9.70
N ALA A 462 6.71 -27.28 -9.03
CA ALA A 462 7.34 -27.76 -7.79
C ALA A 462 8.86 -27.81 -7.83
N SER A 463 9.47 -28.20 -8.96
CA SER A 463 10.92 -28.26 -9.10
C SER A 463 11.58 -26.88 -9.14
N MET A 464 10.86 -25.86 -9.62
CA MET A 464 11.36 -24.50 -9.83
C MET A 464 11.10 -23.56 -8.65
N VAL A 465 10.38 -23.99 -7.62
CA VAL A 465 9.92 -23.12 -6.54
C VAL A 465 10.40 -23.67 -5.21
N GLU A 466 11.01 -22.80 -4.41
CA GLU A 466 11.38 -23.06 -3.02
C GLU A 466 10.77 -21.99 -2.13
N VAL A 467 10.03 -22.42 -1.10
CA VAL A 467 9.35 -21.52 -0.16
C VAL A 467 9.96 -21.65 1.23
N ALA A 468 10.85 -20.72 1.54
CA ALA A 468 11.43 -20.60 2.88
C ALA A 468 10.38 -20.09 3.89
N GLN A 469 10.36 -20.70 5.07
CA GLN A 469 9.48 -20.27 6.17
C GLN A 469 9.95 -18.96 6.80
N GLU A 470 11.27 -18.77 6.88
CA GLU A 470 11.89 -17.58 7.41
C GLU A 470 13.15 -17.24 6.63
N THR A 471 13.60 -16.00 6.77
CA THR A 471 14.73 -15.49 5.98
C THR A 471 16.07 -16.14 6.35
N ALA A 472 16.19 -16.73 7.54
CA ALA A 472 17.37 -17.50 7.94
C ALA A 472 17.54 -18.79 7.10
N SER A 473 16.45 -19.30 6.50
CA SER A 473 16.47 -20.54 5.72
C SER A 473 16.81 -20.32 4.23
N LEU A 474 17.12 -19.08 3.81
CA LEU A 474 17.40 -18.77 2.39
C LEU A 474 18.53 -19.61 1.80
N VAL A 475 19.62 -19.80 2.54
CA VAL A 475 20.77 -20.58 2.06
C VAL A 475 20.42 -22.06 1.86
N ALA A 476 19.66 -22.64 2.80
CA ALA A 476 19.18 -24.02 2.67
C ALA A 476 18.22 -24.17 1.48
N GLY A 477 17.30 -23.21 1.32
CA GLY A 477 16.38 -23.19 0.19
C GLY A 477 17.10 -23.03 -1.16
N PHE A 478 18.12 -22.17 -1.22
CA PHE A 478 18.97 -22.01 -2.39
C PHE A 478 19.65 -23.34 -2.80
N ARG A 479 20.24 -24.06 -1.84
CA ARG A 479 20.87 -25.37 -2.09
C ARG A 479 19.84 -26.40 -2.57
N SER A 480 18.69 -26.49 -1.89
CA SER A 480 17.55 -27.36 -2.28
C SER A 480 17.07 -27.11 -3.71
N LEU A 481 17.03 -25.83 -4.13
CA LEU A 481 16.65 -25.45 -5.49
C LEU A 481 17.71 -25.86 -6.52
N GLY A 482 19.00 -25.74 -6.17
CA GLY A 482 20.13 -26.20 -6.99
C GLY A 482 20.12 -27.71 -7.25
N ASP A 483 19.67 -28.51 -6.29
CA ASP A 483 19.60 -29.98 -6.41
C ASP A 483 18.50 -30.48 -7.38
N ARG A 484 17.67 -29.58 -7.91
CA ARG A 484 16.49 -29.89 -8.75
C ARG A 484 16.56 -29.30 -10.16
N LEU A 485 17.67 -28.66 -10.54
CA LEU A 485 17.83 -27.96 -11.83
C LEU A 485 17.50 -28.83 -13.05
N ASP A 486 17.84 -30.11 -12.98
CA ASP A 486 17.60 -31.13 -14.00
C ASP A 486 16.12 -31.49 -14.19
N ARG A 487 15.25 -31.12 -13.24
CA ARG A 487 13.82 -31.48 -13.20
C ARG A 487 12.92 -30.31 -13.58
N PHE A 488 13.45 -29.22 -14.10
CA PHE A 488 12.66 -28.04 -14.44
C PHE A 488 11.85 -28.28 -15.72
N ASP A 489 10.53 -28.28 -15.61
CA ASP A 489 9.61 -28.34 -16.74
C ASP A 489 8.93 -26.98 -16.96
N VAL A 490 9.66 -26.11 -17.65
CA VAL A 490 9.20 -24.74 -17.95
C VAL A 490 7.96 -24.76 -18.86
N ALA A 491 7.87 -25.72 -19.79
CA ALA A 491 6.79 -25.78 -20.76
C ALA A 491 5.44 -26.09 -20.08
N THR A 492 5.41 -27.12 -19.23
CA THR A 492 4.21 -27.50 -18.48
C THR A 492 3.81 -26.43 -17.48
N ALA A 493 4.77 -25.90 -16.70
CA ALA A 493 4.51 -24.82 -15.75
C ALA A 493 3.93 -23.58 -16.45
N ARG A 494 4.51 -23.18 -17.58
CA ARG A 494 4.04 -22.04 -18.37
C ARG A 494 2.64 -22.26 -18.92
N ALA A 495 2.32 -23.44 -19.45
CA ALA A 495 0.97 -23.75 -19.95
C ALA A 495 -0.08 -23.68 -18.83
N ALA A 496 0.22 -24.25 -17.65
CA ALA A 496 -0.66 -24.20 -16.49
C ALA A 496 -0.88 -22.76 -15.98
N LEU A 497 0.18 -21.95 -15.91
CA LEU A 497 0.09 -20.56 -15.49
C LEU A 497 -0.64 -19.68 -16.52
N ARG A 498 -0.45 -19.92 -17.82
CA ARG A 498 -1.23 -19.25 -18.88
C ARG A 498 -2.72 -19.55 -18.74
N ALA A 499 -3.09 -20.80 -18.48
CA ALA A 499 -4.49 -21.20 -18.30
C ALA A 499 -5.15 -20.60 -17.05
N ARG A 500 -4.36 -20.15 -16.06
CA ARG A 500 -4.86 -19.65 -14.78
C ARG A 500 -4.80 -18.13 -14.64
N TYR A 501 -3.71 -17.52 -15.10
CA TYR A 501 -3.43 -16.09 -14.93
C TYR A 501 -3.43 -15.31 -16.25
N GLY A 502 -3.51 -16.01 -17.39
CA GLY A 502 -3.57 -15.38 -18.70
C GLY A 502 -4.84 -14.55 -18.90
N PRO A 503 -4.82 -13.58 -19.83
CA PRO A 503 -5.96 -12.71 -20.10
C PRO A 503 -7.27 -13.46 -20.38
N ALA A 504 -7.20 -14.58 -21.12
CA ALA A 504 -8.37 -15.40 -21.46
C ALA A 504 -9.08 -15.99 -20.23
N ALA A 505 -8.34 -16.33 -19.17
CA ALA A 505 -8.88 -16.93 -17.96
C ALA A 505 -9.47 -15.89 -16.99
N VAL A 506 -8.83 -14.72 -16.90
CA VAL A 506 -9.14 -13.71 -15.87
C VAL A 506 -10.17 -12.69 -16.37
N LEU A 507 -10.13 -12.29 -17.64
CA LEU A 507 -11.02 -11.24 -18.16
C LEU A 507 -12.52 -11.53 -18.00
N PRO A 508 -13.04 -12.76 -18.24
CA PRO A 508 -14.45 -13.06 -18.01
C PRO A 508 -14.89 -12.85 -16.56
N GLN A 509 -13.98 -13.07 -15.60
CA GLN A 509 -14.24 -12.87 -14.17
C GLN A 509 -14.31 -11.37 -13.82
N LEU A 510 -13.45 -10.55 -14.44
CA LEU A 510 -13.44 -9.09 -14.24
C LEU A 510 -14.73 -8.43 -14.79
N THR A 511 -15.28 -8.93 -15.90
CA THR A 511 -16.53 -8.39 -16.47
C THR A 511 -17.77 -9.03 -15.87
N GLY A 512 -17.64 -10.13 -15.11
CA GLY A 512 -18.76 -10.93 -14.61
C GLY A 512 -19.46 -11.77 -15.68
N ALA A 513 -18.86 -11.90 -16.87
CA ALA A 513 -19.42 -12.70 -17.97
C ALA A 513 -19.46 -14.20 -17.65
N ASP A 514 -18.56 -14.66 -16.77
CA ASP A 514 -18.58 -16.00 -16.18
C ASP A 514 -19.92 -16.32 -15.49
N ARG A 515 -20.57 -15.32 -14.90
CA ARG A 515 -21.87 -15.47 -14.25
C ARG A 515 -23.03 -15.51 -15.24
N THR A 516 -22.94 -14.75 -16.34
CA THR A 516 -23.97 -14.76 -17.39
C THR A 516 -23.98 -16.09 -18.14
N ALA A 517 -22.81 -16.68 -18.40
CA ALA A 517 -22.71 -18.01 -18.99
C ALA A 517 -23.37 -19.09 -18.11
N MET A 518 -23.13 -19.03 -16.79
CA MET A 518 -23.79 -19.93 -15.83
C MET A 518 -25.30 -19.69 -15.67
N ALA A 519 -25.79 -18.48 -15.97
CA ALA A 519 -27.22 -18.13 -15.92
C ALA A 519 -27.97 -18.47 -17.22
N VAL A 520 -27.29 -18.52 -18.37
CA VAL A 520 -27.88 -18.88 -19.68
C VAL A 520 -28.07 -20.40 -19.83
N GLU A 521 -27.31 -21.23 -19.11
CA GLU A 521 -27.57 -22.67 -19.01
C GLU A 521 -28.79 -23.02 -18.14
N THR A 522 -29.45 -22.03 -17.51
CA THR A 522 -30.71 -22.24 -16.79
C THR A 522 -31.91 -21.66 -17.55
N GLY A 523 -32.54 -22.48 -18.39
CA GLY A 523 -33.91 -22.26 -18.84
C GLY A 523 -34.60 -23.57 -19.23
N PRO A 524 -35.93 -23.60 -19.35
CA PRO A 524 -36.94 -23.12 -18.41
C PRO A 524 -37.20 -24.16 -17.29
N THR A 525 -37.81 -23.69 -16.20
CA THR A 525 -38.34 -24.47 -15.07
C THR A 525 -38.93 -25.83 -15.47
N ALA A 526 -38.14 -26.89 -15.28
CA ALA A 526 -38.65 -28.22 -15.04
C ALA A 526 -39.11 -28.28 -13.58
N SER A 527 -40.36 -28.69 -13.42
CA SER A 527 -41.10 -28.90 -12.19
C SER A 527 -40.23 -29.46 -11.07
N ALA A 528 -40.31 -28.81 -9.91
CA ALA A 528 -39.75 -29.32 -8.67
C ALA A 528 -40.39 -30.68 -8.33
N GLU A 529 -39.72 -31.77 -8.68
CA GLU A 529 -39.89 -33.02 -7.98
C GLU A 529 -39.13 -32.95 -6.65
N PRO A 530 -39.72 -33.47 -5.56
CA PRO A 530 -39.13 -33.37 -4.25
C PRO A 530 -37.82 -34.17 -4.24
N VAL A 531 -36.70 -33.46 -4.08
CA VAL A 531 -35.42 -34.09 -3.75
C VAL A 531 -35.64 -34.90 -2.48
N VAL A 532 -35.64 -36.21 -2.65
CA VAL A 532 -35.59 -37.19 -1.56
C VAL A 532 -34.44 -36.78 -0.67
N ALA A 533 -34.77 -36.49 0.58
CA ALA A 533 -33.82 -36.12 1.61
C ALA A 533 -32.63 -37.07 1.57
N ALA A 534 -31.44 -36.52 1.36
CA ALA A 534 -30.20 -37.22 1.65
C ALA A 534 -30.32 -37.85 3.05
N PRO A 535 -29.87 -39.10 3.23
CA PRO A 535 -29.92 -39.73 4.54
C PRO A 535 -29.25 -38.79 5.54
N PRO A 536 -29.82 -38.64 6.76
CA PRO A 536 -29.27 -37.72 7.74
C PRO A 536 -27.79 -38.05 7.87
N VAL A 537 -26.95 -37.07 7.55
CA VAL A 537 -25.55 -37.10 7.95
C VAL A 537 -25.61 -37.34 9.44
N THR A 538 -25.26 -38.55 9.85
CA THR A 538 -25.11 -38.91 11.26
C THR A 538 -24.34 -37.76 11.87
N PRO A 539 -24.90 -37.04 12.86
CA PRO A 539 -24.19 -35.92 13.44
C PRO A 539 -22.84 -36.45 13.84
N ALA A 540 -21.77 -35.87 13.27
CA ALA A 540 -20.42 -36.08 13.75
C ALA A 540 -20.53 -36.01 15.27
N ALA A 541 -20.14 -37.12 15.92
CA ALA A 541 -20.42 -37.38 17.32
C ALA A 541 -20.34 -36.08 18.12
N ALA A 542 -21.42 -35.78 18.84
CA ALA A 542 -21.48 -34.64 19.75
C ALA A 542 -20.12 -34.47 20.42
N PRO A 543 -19.54 -33.25 20.46
CA PRO A 543 -18.23 -33.06 21.07
C PRO A 543 -18.28 -33.73 22.43
N THR A 544 -17.46 -34.77 22.59
CA THR A 544 -17.36 -35.52 23.83
C THR A 544 -17.27 -34.49 24.95
N PRO A 545 -18.16 -34.53 25.97
CA PRO A 545 -18.09 -33.59 27.06
C PRO A 545 -16.64 -33.61 27.58
N PRO A 546 -16.04 -32.44 27.85
CA PRO A 546 -14.62 -32.37 28.17
C PRO A 546 -14.34 -33.37 29.27
N GLN A 547 -13.43 -34.32 28.98
CA GLN A 547 -12.91 -35.25 29.98
C GLN A 547 -12.64 -34.47 31.26
N ALA A 548 -13.28 -34.93 32.33
CA ALA A 548 -13.14 -34.36 33.64
C ALA A 548 -11.66 -34.40 34.06
N ALA A 549 -11.20 -33.27 34.59
CA ALA A 549 -9.89 -32.98 35.19
C ALA A 549 -8.66 -33.03 34.26
N THR A 550 -8.47 -31.96 33.47
CA THR A 550 -7.13 -31.52 33.06
C THR A 550 -6.78 -30.28 33.87
N GLU A 551 -5.70 -30.38 34.65
CA GLU A 551 -5.13 -29.23 35.37
C GLU A 551 -4.78 -28.10 34.39
N ARG A 552 -4.84 -26.86 34.87
CA ARG A 552 -4.64 -25.67 34.04
C ARG A 552 -3.46 -24.82 34.49
N ILE A 553 -2.87 -24.11 33.54
CA ILE A 553 -1.86 -23.08 33.76
C ILE A 553 -2.38 -21.75 33.22
N VAL A 554 -2.21 -20.69 34.00
CA VAL A 554 -2.49 -19.32 33.54
C VAL A 554 -1.17 -18.64 33.20
N LEU A 555 -0.99 -18.22 31.95
CA LEU A 555 0.13 -17.39 31.52
C LEU A 555 -0.30 -15.92 31.47
N VAL A 556 0.42 -15.06 32.20
CA VAL A 556 0.27 -13.59 32.11
C VAL A 556 1.36 -13.03 31.20
N ALA A 557 1.00 -12.73 29.95
CA ALA A 557 1.89 -12.25 28.89
C ALA A 557 1.48 -10.86 28.39
N ILE A 558 1.74 -9.84 29.23
CA ILE A 558 1.53 -8.43 28.88
C ILE A 558 2.84 -7.85 28.35
N ASN A 559 2.86 -7.41 27.09
CA ASN A 559 4.04 -6.88 26.40
C ASN A 559 5.26 -7.77 26.67
N ALA A 560 5.09 -9.08 26.53
CA ALA A 560 6.08 -10.07 26.95
C ALA A 560 7.39 -9.86 26.16
N PRO A 561 8.49 -9.42 26.78
CA PRO A 561 9.74 -9.15 26.08
C PRO A 561 10.43 -10.44 25.59
N ARG A 562 9.97 -11.61 26.05
CA ARG A 562 10.44 -12.94 25.68
C ARG A 562 9.28 -13.77 25.12
N PHE A 563 8.71 -13.31 24.00
CA PHE A 563 7.53 -13.91 23.38
C PHE A 563 7.74 -15.39 23.00
N TYR A 564 8.82 -15.73 22.28
CA TYR A 564 9.08 -17.11 21.86
C TYR A 564 9.21 -18.09 23.04
N PRO A 565 10.02 -17.83 24.08
CA PRO A 565 10.07 -18.70 25.26
C PRO A 565 8.72 -18.87 25.97
N ALA A 566 7.89 -17.81 26.03
CA ALA A 566 6.56 -17.88 26.62
C ALA A 566 5.58 -18.68 25.75
N ARG A 567 5.66 -18.55 24.42
CA ARG A 567 4.89 -19.36 23.47
C ARG A 567 5.25 -20.84 23.59
N ASP A 568 6.54 -21.15 23.64
CA ASP A 568 7.01 -22.53 23.69
C ASP A 568 6.58 -23.21 24.99
N LEU A 569 6.55 -22.47 26.12
CA LEU A 569 5.94 -22.94 27.36
C LEU A 569 4.45 -23.31 27.18
N VAL A 570 3.67 -22.45 26.51
CA VAL A 570 2.24 -22.69 26.27
C VAL A 570 2.01 -23.91 25.40
N LEU A 571 2.80 -24.06 24.34
CA LEU A 571 2.69 -25.20 23.43
C LEU A 571 3.06 -26.51 24.12
N ARG A 572 4.20 -26.56 24.82
CA ARG A 572 4.61 -27.77 25.53
C ARG A 572 3.64 -28.14 26.68
N ALA A 573 3.07 -27.16 27.36
CA ALA A 573 2.05 -27.43 28.38
C ALA A 573 0.76 -28.00 27.77
N ALA A 574 0.34 -27.50 26.60
CA ALA A 574 -0.81 -28.03 25.88
C ALA A 574 -0.57 -29.45 25.32
N GLU A 575 0.65 -29.72 24.86
CA GLU A 575 1.11 -31.06 24.43
C GLU A 575 1.11 -32.05 25.60
N ALA A 576 1.57 -31.61 26.79
CA ALA A 576 1.56 -32.38 28.03
C ALA A 576 0.15 -32.64 28.61
N GLY A 577 -0.93 -32.25 27.93
CA GLY A 577 -2.29 -32.49 28.36
C GLY A 577 -2.94 -31.36 29.15
N LEU A 578 -2.21 -30.31 29.52
CA LEU A 578 -2.73 -29.23 30.36
C LEU A 578 -3.59 -28.25 29.57
N GLY A 579 -4.58 -27.67 30.25
CA GLY A 579 -5.31 -26.52 29.73
C GLY A 579 -4.53 -25.23 29.96
N VAL A 580 -4.42 -24.35 28.96
CA VAL A 580 -3.64 -23.10 29.11
C VAL A 580 -4.51 -21.88 28.89
N ASP A 581 -4.52 -20.95 29.82
CA ASP A 581 -5.17 -19.65 29.70
C ASP A 581 -4.14 -18.53 29.57
N VAL A 582 -4.09 -17.86 28.42
CA VAL A 582 -3.14 -16.78 28.13
C VAL A 582 -3.82 -15.43 28.27
N ILE A 583 -3.39 -14.63 29.26
CA ILE A 583 -3.81 -13.24 29.42
C ILE A 583 -2.81 -12.36 28.67
N THR A 584 -3.25 -11.64 27.65
CA THR A 584 -2.34 -10.88 26.77
C THR A 584 -2.93 -9.57 26.24
N ASP A 585 -2.06 -8.59 25.99
CA ASP A 585 -2.36 -7.35 25.28
C ASP A 585 -2.10 -7.45 23.75
N ASN A 586 -1.77 -8.63 23.23
CA ASN A 586 -1.65 -8.88 21.80
C ASN A 586 -2.27 -10.24 21.40
N ALA A 587 -3.59 -10.32 21.43
CA ALA A 587 -4.29 -11.58 21.19
C ALA A 587 -4.11 -12.12 19.76
N ASN A 588 -3.89 -11.25 18.77
CA ASN A 588 -3.68 -11.67 17.38
C ASN A 588 -2.36 -12.41 17.21
N LEU A 589 -1.29 -11.88 17.81
CA LEU A 589 0.01 -12.54 17.84
C LEU A 589 -0.07 -13.93 18.50
N TRP A 590 -0.79 -14.03 19.62
CA TRP A 590 -0.95 -15.31 20.33
C TRP A 590 -1.85 -16.31 19.59
N ARG A 591 -2.91 -15.85 18.92
CA ARG A 591 -3.78 -16.74 18.11
C ARG A 591 -3.04 -17.31 16.90
N ALA A 592 -2.15 -16.53 16.29
CA ALA A 592 -1.32 -16.97 15.18
C ALA A 592 -0.20 -17.93 15.62
N ALA A 593 0.31 -17.78 16.85
CA ALA A 593 1.50 -18.48 17.30
C ALA A 593 1.24 -19.71 18.19
N ALA A 594 0.05 -19.84 18.81
CA ALA A 594 -0.27 -20.91 19.76
C ALA A 594 -1.61 -21.60 19.41
N THR A 595 -1.63 -22.29 18.27
CA THR A 595 -2.81 -22.93 17.69
C THR A 595 -3.04 -24.30 18.34
N SER A 596 -3.78 -24.34 19.45
CA SER A 596 -4.19 -25.59 20.10
C SER A 596 -5.58 -25.46 20.72
N PRO A 597 -6.45 -26.48 20.62
CA PRO A 597 -7.78 -26.45 21.23
C PRO A 597 -7.75 -26.37 22.77
N ARG A 598 -6.60 -26.65 23.38
CA ARG A 598 -6.39 -26.54 24.84
C ARG A 598 -5.97 -25.14 25.30
N VAL A 599 -5.67 -24.23 24.37
CA VAL A 599 -5.22 -22.86 24.66
C VAL A 599 -6.38 -21.88 24.52
N ARG A 600 -6.63 -21.10 25.56
CA ARG A 600 -7.64 -20.04 25.60
C ARG A 600 -6.96 -18.68 25.73
N ILE A 601 -7.28 -17.77 24.82
CA ILE A 601 -6.65 -16.43 24.78
C ILE A 601 -7.63 -15.40 25.32
N HIS A 602 -7.20 -14.67 26.34
CA HIS A 602 -7.95 -13.63 27.02
C HIS A 602 -7.34 -12.26 26.70
N PRO A 603 -7.86 -11.55 25.68
CA PRO A 603 -7.38 -10.21 25.32
C PRO A 603 -7.68 -9.18 26.42
N VAL A 604 -6.71 -8.32 26.74
CA VAL A 604 -6.90 -7.18 27.65
C VAL A 604 -6.77 -5.81 26.96
N ASP A 605 -6.29 -5.77 25.72
CA ASP A 605 -6.06 -4.57 24.88
C ASP A 605 -7.36 -3.85 24.49
N VAL A 606 -8.40 -4.62 24.11
CA VAL A 606 -9.71 -4.07 23.75
C VAL A 606 -10.39 -3.40 24.95
N ALA A 607 -10.16 -3.90 26.16
CA ALA A 607 -10.72 -3.35 27.39
C ALA A 607 -9.91 -2.15 27.93
N GLU A 608 -8.58 -2.15 27.73
CA GLU A 608 -7.71 -1.02 28.04
C GLU A 608 -8.09 0.21 27.21
N SER A 609 -8.29 0.04 25.90
CA SER A 609 -8.65 1.12 24.95
C SER A 609 -10.05 1.73 25.16
N ARG A 610 -10.95 1.05 25.87
CA ARG A 610 -12.33 1.52 26.15
C ARG A 610 -12.43 2.48 27.34
N ARG A 611 -11.37 2.68 28.14
CA ARG A 611 -11.45 3.46 29.38
C ARG A 611 -11.31 4.98 29.17
N PRO A 612 -11.96 5.79 30.05
CA PRO A 612 -12.14 7.23 29.82
C PRO A 612 -10.84 8.05 29.80
N MET A 613 -9.78 7.61 30.49
CA MET A 613 -8.54 8.39 30.63
C MET A 613 -7.76 8.54 29.31
N LEU A 614 -7.70 7.48 28.49
CA LEU A 614 -7.11 7.51 27.14
C LEU A 614 -8.00 8.31 26.16
N ARG A 615 -9.32 8.23 26.31
CA ARG A 615 -10.27 9.02 25.52
C ARG A 615 -10.19 10.51 25.86
N PHE A 616 -9.94 10.87 27.11
CA PHE A 616 -9.86 12.26 27.57
C PHE A 616 -8.60 12.94 27.04
N GLU A 617 -7.46 12.27 27.06
CA GLU A 617 -6.23 12.77 26.42
C GLU A 617 -6.42 12.94 24.91
N GLN A 618 -6.92 11.92 24.20
CA GLN A 618 -7.18 12.04 22.77
C GLN A 618 -8.21 13.15 22.44
N ALA A 619 -9.21 13.34 23.29
CA ALA A 619 -10.22 14.37 23.12
C ALA A 619 -9.66 15.78 23.34
N LEU A 620 -8.92 16.00 24.44
CA LEU A 620 -8.44 17.32 24.86
C LEU A 620 -7.17 17.74 24.12
N VAL A 621 -6.25 16.81 23.89
CA VAL A 621 -4.93 17.09 23.30
C VAL A 621 -4.97 17.08 21.79
N TYR A 622 -5.85 16.29 21.16
CA TYR A 622 -5.87 16.13 19.70
C TYR A 622 -7.18 16.59 19.05
N ARG A 623 -8.34 16.15 19.55
CA ARG A 623 -9.62 16.39 18.84
C ARG A 623 -10.18 17.79 19.04
N ALA A 624 -10.23 18.32 20.26
CA ALA A 624 -10.88 19.61 20.52
C ALA A 624 -10.11 20.80 19.91
N PRO A 625 -8.80 20.96 20.15
CA PRO A 625 -8.05 22.04 19.50
C PRO A 625 -7.92 21.82 17.98
N GLY A 626 -7.82 20.56 17.54
CA GLY A 626 -7.84 20.21 16.12
C GLY A 626 -9.13 20.65 15.42
N LYS A 627 -10.30 20.42 16.03
CA LYS A 627 -11.60 20.86 15.51
C LYS A 627 -11.76 22.37 15.47
N VAL A 628 -11.33 23.07 16.53
CA VAL A 628 -11.37 24.54 16.57
C VAL A 628 -10.48 25.13 15.48
N LEU A 629 -9.23 24.66 15.37
CA LEU A 629 -8.32 25.13 14.32
C LEU A 629 -8.81 24.76 12.91
N ALA A 630 -9.53 23.64 12.74
CA ALA A 630 -10.15 23.29 11.46
C ALA A 630 -11.31 24.24 11.11
N ALA A 631 -12.17 24.57 12.07
CA ALA A 631 -13.28 25.52 11.86
C ALA A 631 -12.76 26.93 11.55
N VAL A 632 -11.73 27.40 12.27
CA VAL A 632 -11.09 28.70 12.00
C VAL A 632 -10.41 28.71 10.63
N ARG A 633 -9.81 27.58 10.21
CA ARG A 633 -9.27 27.44 8.85
C ARG A 633 -10.36 27.58 7.79
N GLU A 634 -11.50 26.92 7.97
CA GLU A 634 -12.62 27.02 7.04
C GLU A 634 -13.13 28.46 6.90
N GLN A 635 -13.23 29.19 8.02
CA GLN A 635 -13.61 30.61 8.01
C GLN A 635 -12.56 31.49 7.32
N THR A 636 -11.28 31.26 7.57
CA THR A 636 -10.19 32.03 6.95
C THR A 636 -10.01 31.71 5.46
N ARG A 637 -10.34 30.49 5.03
CA ARG A 637 -10.33 30.08 3.61
C ARG A 637 -11.29 30.90 2.75
N ARG A 638 -12.38 31.43 3.33
CA ARG A 638 -13.32 32.31 2.62
C ARG A 638 -12.78 33.73 2.38
N ARG A 639 -11.70 34.12 3.07
CA ARG A 639 -11.05 35.42 2.86
C ARG A 639 -10.17 35.37 1.62
N GLU A 640 -10.05 36.52 0.95
CA GLU A 640 -9.15 36.71 -0.19
C GLU A 640 -7.66 36.62 0.17
N SER A 641 -7.31 37.05 1.39
CA SER A 641 -5.94 37.02 1.89
C SER A 641 -5.58 35.63 2.42
N ILE A 642 -4.39 35.14 2.04
CA ILE A 642 -3.86 33.84 2.49
C ILE A 642 -3.19 33.90 3.87
N TRP A 643 -2.84 35.09 4.38
CA TRP A 643 -2.08 35.25 5.62
C TRP A 643 -2.80 34.72 6.88
N PRO A 644 -4.11 34.95 7.06
CA PRO A 644 -4.84 34.37 8.19
C PRO A 644 -4.85 32.84 8.15
N GLU A 645 -5.08 32.26 6.97
CA GLU A 645 -5.08 30.81 6.75
C GLU A 645 -3.69 30.20 7.04
N LEU A 646 -2.64 30.89 6.60
CA LEU A 646 -1.25 30.54 6.87
C LEU A 646 -0.95 30.52 8.39
N GLY A 647 -1.44 31.53 9.12
CA GLY A 647 -1.33 31.61 10.58
C GLY A 647 -1.98 30.41 11.26
N VAL A 648 -3.17 30.01 10.81
CA VAL A 648 -3.88 28.84 11.34
C VAL A 648 -3.13 27.54 11.07
N LEU A 649 -2.59 27.34 9.86
CA LEU A 649 -1.80 26.14 9.55
C LEU A 649 -0.50 26.07 10.36
N ASN A 650 0.16 27.20 10.58
CA ASN A 650 1.31 27.28 11.48
C ASN A 650 0.91 26.88 12.91
N ALA A 651 -0.20 27.40 13.41
CA ALA A 651 -0.75 27.03 14.72
C ALA A 651 -1.09 25.53 14.79
N GLN A 652 -1.69 24.94 13.74
CA GLN A 652 -1.96 23.50 13.67
C GLN A 652 -0.68 22.65 13.71
N ARG A 653 0.41 23.10 13.08
CA ARG A 653 1.70 22.39 13.17
C ARG A 653 2.32 22.50 14.55
N ALA A 654 2.31 23.69 15.13
CA ALA A 654 2.79 23.91 16.49
C ALA A 654 1.99 23.06 17.48
N HIS A 655 0.67 23.03 17.35
CA HIS A 655 -0.23 22.20 18.14
C HIS A 655 0.07 20.71 17.97
N ARG A 656 0.23 20.19 16.74
CA ARG A 656 0.59 18.77 16.52
C ARG A 656 1.93 18.40 17.15
N LYS A 657 2.94 19.29 17.07
CA LYS A 657 4.24 19.10 17.73
C LYS A 657 4.10 19.08 19.25
N LEU A 658 3.35 20.03 19.80
CA LEU A 658 3.10 20.14 21.24
C LEU A 658 2.29 18.93 21.75
N ALA A 659 1.26 18.52 21.02
CA ALA A 659 0.44 17.34 21.32
C ALA A 659 1.30 16.07 21.37
N LYS A 660 2.19 15.87 20.39
CA LYS A 660 3.13 14.74 20.37
C LYS A 660 4.12 14.78 21.54
N LEU A 661 4.59 15.96 21.94
CA LEU A 661 5.43 16.13 23.12
C LEU A 661 4.64 15.83 24.41
N VAL A 662 3.43 16.37 24.57
CA VAL A 662 2.56 16.10 25.73
C VAL A 662 2.26 14.60 25.87
N HIS A 663 1.97 13.92 24.76
CA HIS A 663 1.75 12.48 24.72
C HIS A 663 3.00 11.69 25.14
N ASN A 664 4.15 11.98 24.52
CA ASN A 664 5.41 11.25 24.77
C ASN A 664 6.06 11.57 26.12
N SER A 665 5.97 12.82 26.60
CA SER A 665 6.69 13.31 27.78
C SER A 665 5.88 13.20 29.07
N GLY A 666 4.57 13.44 29.01
CA GLY A 666 3.70 13.56 30.18
C GLY A 666 2.76 12.39 30.34
N PHE A 667 1.98 12.08 29.31
CA PHE A 667 0.95 11.04 29.42
C PHE A 667 1.54 9.63 29.48
N GLU A 668 2.42 9.22 28.56
CA GLU A 668 3.01 7.87 28.59
C GLU A 668 3.84 7.60 29.86
N ARG A 669 4.58 8.61 30.36
CA ARG A 669 5.32 8.51 31.63
C ARG A 669 4.40 8.36 32.83
N GLY A 670 3.34 9.18 32.94
CA GLY A 670 2.37 9.10 34.03
C GLY A 670 1.50 7.85 33.95
N TYR A 671 1.06 7.49 32.74
CA TYR A 671 0.25 6.32 32.48
C TYR A 671 1.02 5.04 32.82
N ARG A 672 2.32 4.93 32.53
CA ARG A 672 3.15 3.80 32.98
C ARG A 672 3.07 3.50 34.48
N VAL A 673 2.89 4.52 35.32
CA VAL A 673 2.77 4.36 36.78
C VAL A 673 1.40 3.82 37.19
N VAL A 674 0.33 4.23 36.51
CA VAL A 674 -1.05 3.81 36.83
C VAL A 674 -1.56 2.62 36.03
N ARG A 675 -0.96 2.33 34.87
CA ARG A 675 -1.30 1.26 33.93
C ARG A 675 -1.35 -0.10 34.62
N PRO A 676 -0.39 -0.50 35.48
CA PRO A 676 -0.48 -1.80 36.16
C PRO A 676 -1.72 -1.97 37.03
N ARG A 677 -2.17 -0.89 37.70
CA ARG A 677 -3.43 -0.89 38.49
C ARG A 677 -4.67 -0.91 37.61
N VAL A 678 -4.65 -0.18 36.49
CA VAL A 678 -5.75 -0.18 35.51
C VAL A 678 -5.91 -1.58 34.90
N MET A 679 -4.80 -2.19 34.51
CA MET A 679 -4.76 -3.51 33.90
C MET A 679 -5.21 -4.61 34.87
N TRP A 680 -4.82 -4.53 36.15
CA TRP A 680 -5.39 -5.40 37.18
C TRP A 680 -6.91 -5.26 37.30
N ARG A 681 -7.47 -4.04 37.23
CA ARG A 681 -8.94 -3.87 37.26
C ARG A 681 -9.62 -4.48 36.05
N VAL A 682 -8.99 -4.45 34.87
CA VAL A 682 -9.49 -5.11 33.65
C VAL A 682 -9.48 -6.62 33.84
N VAL A 683 -8.33 -7.19 34.20
CA VAL A 683 -8.20 -8.63 34.46
C VAL A 683 -9.21 -9.07 35.53
N ARG A 684 -9.34 -8.31 36.63
CA ARG A 684 -10.26 -8.62 37.71
C ARG A 684 -11.73 -8.68 37.29
N ARG A 685 -12.17 -7.79 36.39
CA ARG A 685 -13.58 -7.68 36.00
C ARG A 685 -13.94 -8.56 34.82
N GLU A 686 -13.04 -8.69 33.85
CA GLU A 686 -13.37 -9.22 32.52
C GLU A 686 -12.70 -10.56 32.21
N VAL A 687 -11.59 -10.88 32.87
CA VAL A 687 -10.80 -12.09 32.63
C VAL A 687 -10.99 -13.09 33.77
N LEU A 688 -10.87 -12.66 35.04
CA LEU A 688 -11.02 -13.55 36.21
C LEU A 688 -12.31 -14.38 36.20
N PRO A 689 -13.50 -13.86 35.85
CA PRO A 689 -14.72 -14.66 35.81
C PRO A 689 -14.70 -15.78 34.76
N LYS A 690 -13.78 -15.72 33.81
CA LYS A 690 -13.62 -16.69 32.71
C LYS A 690 -12.50 -17.70 32.96
N LEU A 691 -11.71 -17.51 34.02
CA LEU A 691 -10.64 -18.42 34.40
C LEU A 691 -11.18 -19.49 35.34
N ASP A 692 -10.79 -20.74 35.10
CA ASP A 692 -11.08 -21.85 36.00
C ASP A 692 -9.96 -21.97 37.04
N LEU A 693 -10.00 -21.08 38.03
CA LEU A 693 -8.96 -20.96 39.05
C LEU A 693 -8.91 -22.16 40.01
N ALA A 694 -10.04 -22.85 40.21
CA ALA A 694 -10.10 -24.05 41.06
C ALA A 694 -9.26 -25.21 40.49
N ARG A 695 -9.03 -25.21 39.16
CA ARG A 695 -8.19 -26.18 38.46
C ARG A 695 -6.83 -25.62 38.05
N THR A 696 -6.53 -24.39 38.44
CA THR A 696 -5.29 -23.72 38.04
C THR A 696 -4.17 -24.08 38.99
N ARG A 697 -3.23 -24.92 38.54
CA ARG A 697 -2.08 -25.37 39.34
C ARG A 697 -1.05 -24.27 39.54
N ARG A 698 -0.89 -23.39 38.54
CA ARG A 698 0.16 -22.38 38.52
C ARG A 698 -0.20 -21.18 37.65
N VAL A 699 0.24 -20.00 38.09
CA VAL A 699 0.29 -18.78 37.29
C VAL A 699 1.73 -18.47 36.92
N VAL A 700 2.02 -18.32 35.64
CA VAL A 700 3.33 -17.94 35.13
C VAL A 700 3.28 -16.51 34.59
N VAL A 701 4.18 -15.65 35.02
CA VAL A 701 4.24 -14.24 34.60
C VAL A 701 5.41 -14.03 33.64
N ALA A 702 5.11 -13.82 32.37
CA ALA A 702 6.09 -13.60 31.30
C ALA A 702 6.45 -12.10 31.18
N GLY A 703 7.28 -11.62 32.10
CA GLY A 703 7.88 -10.28 32.06
C GLY A 703 7.37 -9.29 33.10
N THR A 704 8.04 -8.15 33.19
CA THR A 704 7.87 -7.16 34.27
C THR A 704 6.49 -6.48 34.25
N ASN A 705 5.90 -6.30 33.07
CA ASN A 705 4.58 -5.66 32.93
C ASN A 705 3.43 -6.50 33.50
N GLY A 706 3.59 -7.83 33.61
CA GLY A 706 2.61 -8.74 34.20
C GLY A 706 2.71 -8.90 35.71
N LEU A 707 3.78 -8.40 36.35
CA LEU A 707 4.08 -8.67 37.78
C LEU A 707 2.99 -8.20 38.72
N THR A 708 2.36 -7.05 38.45
CA THR A 708 1.26 -6.55 39.29
C THR A 708 0.04 -7.45 39.23
N ILE A 709 -0.25 -8.06 38.07
CA ILE A 709 -1.34 -9.04 37.94
C ILE A 709 -0.97 -10.30 38.73
N GLY A 710 0.24 -10.82 38.53
CA GLY A 710 0.74 -11.99 39.26
C GLY A 710 0.71 -11.82 40.78
N TRP A 711 1.21 -10.68 41.29
CA TRP A 711 1.20 -10.35 42.72
C TRP A 711 -0.22 -10.27 43.29
N GLN A 712 -1.16 -9.67 42.55
CA GLN A 712 -2.56 -9.58 42.98
C GLN A 712 -3.25 -10.94 42.95
N LEU A 713 -2.92 -11.81 41.99
CA LEU A 713 -3.40 -13.19 41.95
C LEU A 713 -2.88 -13.98 43.16
N ALA A 714 -1.58 -13.91 43.46
CA ALA A 714 -0.98 -14.56 44.64
C ALA A 714 -1.62 -14.10 45.95
N ARG A 715 -1.90 -12.79 46.08
CA ARG A 715 -2.54 -12.23 47.28
C ARG A 715 -4.01 -12.65 47.42
N ARG A 716 -4.72 -12.84 46.31
CA ARG A 716 -6.16 -13.16 46.30
C ARG A 716 -6.43 -14.66 46.38
N TYR A 717 -5.49 -15.47 45.90
CA TYR A 717 -5.54 -16.93 45.84
C TYR A 717 -4.20 -17.50 46.36
N PRO A 718 -3.96 -17.50 47.69
CA PRO A 718 -2.70 -17.91 48.30
C PRO A 718 -2.28 -19.35 47.98
N GLU A 719 -3.25 -20.20 47.65
CA GLU A 719 -3.08 -21.61 47.29
C GLU A 719 -2.50 -21.83 45.88
N ILE A 720 -2.53 -20.82 45.00
CA ILE A 720 -2.02 -20.93 43.63
C ILE A 720 -0.57 -20.45 43.57
N GLN A 721 0.32 -21.32 43.12
CA GLN A 721 1.72 -20.95 42.94
C GLN A 721 1.86 -19.92 41.81
N VAL A 722 2.44 -18.75 42.10
CA VAL A 722 2.76 -17.72 41.10
C VAL A 722 4.27 -17.65 40.90
N THR A 723 4.73 -17.79 39.67
CA THR A 723 6.16 -17.77 39.32
C THR A 723 6.44 -16.88 38.12
N THR A 724 7.67 -16.40 38.00
CA THR A 724 8.21 -15.73 36.81
C THR A 724 9.10 -16.67 35.98
N SER A 725 9.36 -17.89 36.47
CA SER A 725 10.11 -18.91 35.74
C SER A 725 9.29 -19.44 34.57
N LEU A 726 9.86 -19.39 33.37
CA LEU A 726 9.30 -20.03 32.17
C LEU A 726 9.71 -21.52 32.07
N ASN A 727 10.44 -22.03 33.06
CA ASN A 727 10.92 -23.41 33.16
C ASN A 727 10.25 -24.15 34.33
N GLY A 728 9.98 -25.45 34.16
CA GLY A 728 9.64 -26.38 35.24
C GLY A 728 8.15 -26.51 35.60
N TYR A 729 7.25 -26.67 34.62
CA TYR A 729 5.84 -27.05 34.88
C TYR A 729 5.59 -28.56 34.91
N GLU A 730 6.64 -29.36 34.65
CA GLU A 730 6.67 -30.83 34.77
C GLU A 730 6.44 -31.30 36.22
#